data_AF-A0AAD6UPW6-F1
#
_entry.id   AF-A0AAD6UPW6-F1
#
_cell.length_a   1.000
_cell.length_b   1.000
_cell.length_c   1.000
_cell.angle_alpha   90.00
_cell.angle_beta   90.00
_cell.angle_gamma   90.00
#
_symmetry.space_group_name_H-M   'P 1'
#
loop_
_entity.id
_entity.type
_entity.pdbx_description
1 polymer ?
#
loop_
_entity_poly.entity_id
_entity_poly.type
_entity_poly.pdbx_seq_one_letter_code
_entity_poly.pdbx_strand_id
1 'polypeptide(L)'
;MTDFTGNSDMVGPNPYYFDHSDPRQHPNPWAQPDNAPRIDPSLDPGAPGDDDIEMDDENTQSQSGAMPLHQAAPGTEADNDPVRQAAPGASTTEAYNNPAKRVAVSNPNREALRIEREIADHAQAKARTALRQKKEAETQLKAAQSEIQTLRQQVEGWEQVRRQWDGEWVKVQNELQEKLNHHVEEQNRRHREQMAARTEEFQRQLDARGAGSLEQLQNERAVMFQEMERRLQEQKLAAVAQMEKEAQEMIQQREKEREEMRREAEKRQAEYDTKMAAFHSRRIGGRPEPDDREDGIPERVPQYVSDTTREQRRIEVILRDREGERFPPVSMTAPTQPTPSSSEAPHEEPEPEPSSSSTPDMLAALENPLIQQRIMEMVGEKLKAKSKGKRKKGRVGSMAALNKAREEQKDALTHEQDLRWKTLVREKYRSATGHIRGKDFFNYEGVAAATVKRCDEGDPSAQPRGSNEKLYFGEGWASALWNRIIFEKCIDEMLTKRAEDPGKWEVPDVSTEYLMALFINCIKLGRAEWRRNQPNAGETFMQARERAKEYDAERSEKRVATSRKNAKFETRVRTSKRMMEVSLAKNDHTSADTWKWFKDDFLPELDKGGMSSEEDEPAEVVVGNERTVQTVHGIKICPWRAPKITSYMKMIDEAGDNVSLKLSNKRPRIRGRTESKAEPPHGLPRAMYNEDWLAQRKPYIPDIEKELEIKEKPFTLMDIEVVN
;
A
#
# COMPACT_ATOMS: atom_id res chain seq x y z
N MET A 1 -39.51 -21.75 -75.93
CA MET A 1 -38.71 -21.96 -77.17
C MET A 1 -38.68 -20.63 -77.89
N THR A 2 -37.47 -20.17 -78.23
CA THR A 2 -37.10 -19.08 -79.15
C THR A 2 -37.78 -17.71 -79.02
N ASP A 3 -36.91 -16.73 -78.75
CA ASP A 3 -36.74 -15.45 -79.47
C ASP A 3 -37.11 -14.11 -78.81
N PHE A 4 -36.08 -13.24 -78.89
CA PHE A 4 -36.09 -11.83 -79.28
C PHE A 4 -36.29 -10.70 -78.24
N THR A 5 -35.25 -9.85 -78.26
CA THR A 5 -35.21 -8.37 -78.13
C THR A 5 -35.35 -7.67 -76.79
N GLY A 6 -34.33 -6.83 -76.53
CA GLY A 6 -34.54 -5.38 -76.42
C GLY A 6 -33.89 -4.71 -75.21
N ASN A 7 -32.88 -3.85 -75.49
CA ASN A 7 -32.59 -2.50 -74.97
C ASN A 7 -33.14 -2.10 -73.57
N SER A 8 -32.51 -1.29 -72.73
CA SER A 8 -31.48 -0.26 -72.92
C SER A 8 -31.10 0.29 -71.53
N ASP A 9 -29.84 0.72 -71.43
CA ASP A 9 -29.36 1.96 -70.81
C ASP A 9 -29.30 2.24 -69.29
N MET A 10 -28.21 2.98 -69.00
CA MET A 10 -27.80 3.71 -67.79
C MET A 10 -27.05 2.82 -66.77
N VAL A 11 -25.75 2.97 -66.54
CA VAL A 11 -25.08 4.17 -66.01
C VAL A 11 -23.63 4.27 -66.51
N GLY A 12 -23.24 5.50 -66.86
CA GLY A 12 -21.93 5.90 -67.38
C GLY A 12 -20.78 6.02 -66.36
N PRO A 13 -19.64 6.62 -66.75
CA PRO A 13 -18.32 6.03 -66.53
C PRO A 13 -17.51 6.68 -65.39
N ASN A 14 -16.64 5.87 -64.79
CA ASN A 14 -15.56 6.29 -63.90
C ASN A 14 -14.26 6.46 -64.73
N PRO A 15 -13.71 7.67 -64.91
CA PRO A 15 -12.50 7.86 -65.69
C PRO A 15 -11.26 8.07 -64.80
N TYR A 16 -10.12 7.64 -65.37
CA TYR A 16 -8.72 7.91 -64.98
C TYR A 16 -7.98 6.83 -64.17
N TYR A 17 -7.58 5.81 -64.92
CA TYR A 17 -6.21 5.26 -64.94
C TYR A 17 -5.22 6.31 -65.47
N PHE A 18 -3.97 6.30 -64.97
CA PHE A 18 -2.65 6.55 -65.61
C PHE A 18 -1.66 6.87 -64.46
N ASP A 19 -0.71 6.00 -64.14
CA ASP A 19 0.60 5.81 -64.79
C ASP A 19 1.72 6.47 -63.95
N HIS A 20 2.67 5.62 -63.53
CA HIS A 20 3.78 5.97 -62.68
C HIS A 20 4.99 6.26 -63.56
N SER A 21 5.29 7.54 -63.75
CA SER A 21 6.61 7.99 -64.18
C SER A 21 6.94 9.32 -63.49
N ASP A 22 8.00 9.28 -62.69
CA ASP A 22 8.69 10.39 -62.05
C ASP A 22 9.12 11.43 -63.11
N PRO A 23 8.85 12.72 -62.88
CA PRO A 23 10.01 13.62 -62.85
C PRO A 23 9.89 14.76 -61.83
N ARG A 24 11.00 14.91 -61.09
CA ARG A 24 11.67 16.17 -60.70
C ARG A 24 11.16 16.91 -59.45
N GLN A 25 12.04 16.85 -58.46
CA GLN A 25 12.75 18.01 -57.91
C GLN A 25 11.90 19.23 -57.54
N HIS A 26 11.51 19.31 -56.26
CA HIS A 26 11.54 20.58 -55.52
C HIS A 26 12.03 20.35 -54.08
N PRO A 27 12.73 21.33 -53.49
CA PRO A 27 13.64 21.13 -52.37
C PRO A 27 12.94 21.11 -51.01
N ASN A 28 13.53 20.33 -50.11
CA ASN A 28 13.18 20.22 -48.69
C ASN A 28 13.37 21.57 -47.95
N PRO A 29 12.32 22.19 -47.37
CA PRO A 29 12.44 23.47 -46.66
C PRO A 29 12.95 23.35 -45.21
N TRP A 30 13.51 22.19 -44.82
CA TRP A 30 14.07 21.97 -43.48
C TRP A 30 15.58 21.68 -43.47
N ALA A 31 16.31 22.15 -44.47
CA ALA A 31 17.77 22.21 -44.39
C ALA A 31 18.17 23.33 -43.41
N GLN A 32 18.64 22.93 -42.22
CA GLN A 32 19.25 23.85 -41.25
C GLN A 32 20.54 24.46 -41.84
N PRO A 33 20.82 25.75 -41.60
CA PRO A 33 22.08 26.35 -42.01
C PRO A 33 23.23 25.88 -41.10
N ASP A 34 24.16 25.12 -41.67
CA ASP A 34 25.52 24.97 -41.19
C ASP A 34 26.22 26.34 -41.24
N ASN A 35 26.14 27.11 -40.15
CA ASN A 35 27.14 28.07 -39.70
C ASN A 35 26.62 28.85 -38.48
N ALA A 36 26.93 28.34 -37.29
CA ALA A 36 26.96 29.15 -36.07
C ALA A 36 28.24 28.78 -35.27
N PRO A 37 28.93 29.77 -34.68
CA PRO A 37 30.25 29.57 -34.10
C PRO A 37 30.22 28.67 -32.87
N ARG A 38 31.21 27.77 -32.77
CA ARG A 38 31.54 26.98 -31.57
C ARG A 38 31.71 27.93 -30.37
N ILE A 39 30.74 27.90 -29.46
CA ILE A 39 30.89 28.38 -28.10
C ILE A 39 31.26 27.17 -27.26
N ASP A 40 32.42 27.27 -26.62
CA ASP A 40 33.05 26.27 -25.76
C ASP A 40 32.28 26.15 -24.42
N PRO A 41 31.66 25.01 -24.06
CA PRO A 41 31.04 24.82 -22.76
C PRO A 41 32.05 24.13 -21.84
N SER A 42 33.08 24.88 -21.44
CA SER A 42 33.86 24.53 -20.26
C SER A 42 33.51 25.54 -19.16
N LEU A 43 33.15 25.00 -17.98
CA LEU A 43 32.81 25.69 -16.72
C LEU A 43 31.31 25.91 -16.43
N ASP A 44 30.64 24.85 -15.95
CA ASP A 44 29.81 24.96 -14.74
C ASP A 44 29.82 23.63 -13.95
N PRO A 45 30.40 23.59 -12.73
CA PRO A 45 30.42 22.38 -11.92
C PRO A 45 29.27 22.38 -10.91
N GLY A 46 28.43 21.32 -10.96
CA GLY A 46 27.75 20.81 -9.77
C GLY A 46 26.23 20.97 -9.72
N ALA A 47 25.52 20.12 -10.45
CA ALA A 47 24.23 19.61 -10.00
C ALA A 47 24.47 18.23 -9.37
N PRO A 48 24.16 18.01 -8.07
CA PRO A 48 24.25 16.67 -7.50
C PRO A 48 23.15 15.80 -8.12
N GLY A 49 23.54 14.60 -8.56
CA GLY A 49 22.66 13.59 -9.09
C GLY A 49 21.48 13.33 -8.14
N ASP A 50 20.31 13.16 -8.74
CA ASP A 50 19.15 12.64 -8.05
C ASP A 50 19.44 11.18 -7.67
N ASP A 51 19.90 10.97 -6.43
CA ASP A 51 19.89 9.66 -5.80
C ASP A 51 18.42 9.19 -5.72
N ASP A 52 18.04 8.32 -6.64
CA ASP A 52 16.92 7.41 -6.44
C ASP A 52 17.21 6.64 -5.16
N ILE A 53 16.45 6.94 -4.10
CA ILE A 53 16.46 6.17 -2.87
C ILE A 53 15.83 4.82 -3.21
N GLU A 54 16.66 3.90 -3.67
CA GLU A 54 16.40 2.47 -3.67
C GLU A 54 16.12 2.04 -2.22
N MET A 55 15.05 1.28 -2.04
CA MET A 55 14.75 0.65 -0.76
C MET A 55 15.43 -0.72 -0.77
N ASP A 56 16.50 -0.85 0.02
CA ASP A 56 17.21 -2.10 0.23
C ASP A 56 16.34 -3.13 0.96
N ASP A 57 16.20 -4.31 0.37
CA ASP A 57 15.62 -5.51 0.99
C ASP A 57 16.77 -6.52 1.24
N GLU A 58 17.22 -6.68 2.49
CA GLU A 58 18.13 -7.77 2.89
C GLU A 58 17.43 -8.82 3.78
N ASN A 59 17.16 -9.96 3.14
CA ASN A 59 17.56 -11.32 3.50
C ASN A 59 17.93 -11.63 4.97
N THR A 60 17.12 -12.45 5.66
CA THR A 60 17.57 -13.22 6.83
C THR A 60 17.32 -14.72 6.66
N GLN A 61 18.42 -15.44 6.71
CA GLN A 61 18.58 -16.89 6.65
C GLN A 61 18.41 -17.47 8.07
N SER A 62 17.64 -18.54 8.26
CA SER A 62 17.75 -19.40 9.45
C SER A 62 17.41 -20.85 9.11
N GLN A 63 18.35 -21.70 9.48
CA GLN A 63 18.40 -23.14 9.23
C GLN A 63 17.65 -23.93 10.32
N SER A 64 17.02 -25.03 9.93
CA SER A 64 17.00 -26.36 10.58
C SER A 64 15.88 -27.17 9.88
N GLY A 65 15.98 -28.46 9.57
CA GLY A 65 16.94 -29.49 9.93
C GLY A 65 16.17 -30.75 10.32
N ALA A 66 16.23 -31.77 9.45
CA ALA A 66 15.91 -33.20 9.65
C ALA A 66 14.47 -33.74 9.45
N MET A 67 14.40 -34.68 8.50
CA MET A 67 13.39 -35.74 8.25
C MET A 67 13.86 -37.09 8.89
N PRO A 68 13.30 -38.27 8.58
CA PRO A 68 11.92 -38.78 8.77
C PRO A 68 11.90 -40.18 9.44
N LEU A 69 10.74 -40.76 9.78
CA LEU A 69 10.59 -42.24 9.83
C LEU A 69 9.15 -42.73 9.64
N HIS A 70 9.06 -43.93 9.03
CA HIS A 70 7.92 -44.63 8.40
C HIS A 70 6.96 -45.41 9.35
N GLN A 71 5.71 -45.60 8.88
CA GLN A 71 4.80 -46.80 8.94
C GLN A 71 4.37 -47.33 10.33
N ALA A 72 3.21 -47.95 10.61
CA ALA A 72 2.13 -48.60 9.85
C ALA A 72 0.82 -48.64 10.70
N ALA A 73 -0.31 -48.96 10.06
CA ALA A 73 -1.55 -49.49 10.68
C ALA A 73 -1.32 -50.98 11.15
N PRO A 74 -2.25 -51.74 11.80
CA PRO A 74 -3.73 -51.63 11.81
C PRO A 74 -4.43 -52.09 13.12
N GLY A 75 -5.77 -52.23 13.08
CA GLY A 75 -6.47 -53.27 13.87
C GLY A 75 -7.71 -52.83 14.67
N THR A 76 -8.88 -53.05 14.09
CA THR A 76 -10.19 -53.19 14.75
C THR A 76 -10.26 -54.45 15.60
N GLU A 77 -10.85 -54.40 16.80
CA GLU A 77 -11.60 -55.53 17.36
C GLU A 77 -12.55 -55.06 18.49
N ALA A 78 -13.66 -55.76 18.57
CA ALA A 78 -14.86 -55.49 19.35
C ALA A 78 -14.79 -56.10 20.76
N ASP A 79 -15.92 -55.96 21.47
CA ASP A 79 -16.47 -56.89 22.46
C ASP A 79 -16.46 -56.54 23.97
N ASN A 80 -17.71 -56.45 24.46
CA ASN A 80 -18.27 -57.06 25.67
C ASN A 80 -18.07 -56.39 27.05
N ASP A 81 -19.16 -55.73 27.48
CA ASP A 81 -19.80 -55.80 28.80
C ASP A 81 -19.76 -57.24 29.42
N PRO A 82 -19.91 -57.49 30.76
CA PRO A 82 -21.01 -56.90 31.55
C PRO A 82 -20.84 -56.78 33.10
N VAL A 83 -21.77 -56.02 33.69
CA VAL A 83 -22.64 -56.31 34.88
C VAL A 83 -22.10 -57.16 36.04
N ARG A 84 -22.20 -56.61 37.27
CA ARG A 84 -22.71 -57.20 38.55
C ARG A 84 -22.10 -56.41 39.73
N GLN A 85 -22.67 -56.22 40.91
CA GLN A 85 -23.99 -56.41 41.53
C GLN A 85 -23.88 -55.74 42.92
N ALA A 86 -25.02 -55.46 43.54
CA ALA A 86 -25.14 -54.74 44.81
C ALA A 86 -24.78 -55.56 46.08
N ALA A 87 -24.30 -54.81 47.09
CA ALA A 87 -24.68 -54.86 48.53
C ALA A 87 -24.32 -56.12 49.38
N PRO A 88 -24.57 -56.14 50.72
CA PRO A 88 -24.48 -55.12 51.78
C PRO A 88 -23.77 -55.66 53.07
N GLY A 89 -23.76 -54.87 54.16
CA GLY A 89 -24.05 -55.45 55.49
C GLY A 89 -22.98 -55.29 56.58
N ALA A 90 -23.42 -54.68 57.68
CA ALA A 90 -22.74 -54.44 58.95
C ALA A 90 -22.30 -55.70 59.71
N SER A 91 -21.36 -55.55 60.66
CA SER A 91 -21.59 -55.89 62.08
C SER A 91 -20.36 -55.59 62.94
N THR A 92 -20.63 -54.92 64.05
CA THR A 92 -19.84 -54.76 65.27
C THR A 92 -19.47 -56.09 65.94
N THR A 93 -18.33 -56.16 66.63
CA THR A 93 -18.20 -56.70 68.00
C THR A 93 -16.84 -56.39 68.63
N GLU A 94 -16.91 -56.17 69.94
CA GLU A 94 -15.86 -55.82 70.90
C GLU A 94 -14.84 -56.94 71.18
N ALA A 95 -13.76 -56.52 71.86
CA ALA A 95 -13.21 -57.12 73.09
C ALA A 95 -11.75 -57.61 73.02
N TYR A 96 -10.94 -56.93 73.84
CA TYR A 96 -9.87 -57.45 74.71
C TYR A 96 -9.19 -58.77 74.30
N ASN A 97 -7.90 -58.70 74.00
CA ASN A 97 -6.89 -59.42 74.77
C ASN A 97 -5.47 -59.01 74.37
N ASN A 98 -4.77 -58.37 75.32
CA ASN A 98 -3.32 -58.30 75.35
C ASN A 98 -2.82 -59.61 75.95
N PRO A 99 -1.89 -60.32 75.29
CA PRO A 99 -0.71 -60.67 76.07
C PRO A 99 0.58 -60.58 75.27
N ALA A 100 1.59 -60.04 75.96
CA ALA A 100 2.94 -60.56 76.01
C ALA A 100 3.75 -60.60 74.70
N LYS A 101 4.70 -59.65 74.63
CA LYS A 101 6.12 -59.88 74.37
C LYS A 101 6.46 -61.27 73.77
N ARG A 102 6.47 -61.35 72.44
CA ARG A 102 7.42 -62.20 71.72
C ARG A 102 8.17 -61.32 70.74
N VAL A 103 9.44 -61.11 71.05
CA VAL A 103 10.45 -60.63 70.10
C VAL A 103 10.54 -61.71 69.03
N ALA A 104 9.71 -61.58 68.00
CA ALA A 104 9.94 -62.26 66.74
C ALA A 104 11.15 -61.55 66.13
N VAL A 105 12.28 -62.25 66.09
CA VAL A 105 13.39 -61.91 65.21
C VAL A 105 12.78 -61.87 63.81
N SER A 106 12.41 -60.67 63.36
CA SER A 106 11.98 -60.40 62.00
C SER A 106 13.07 -60.98 61.12
N ASN A 107 12.71 -61.98 60.32
CA ASN A 107 13.60 -62.48 59.30
C ASN A 107 13.67 -61.35 58.27
N PRO A 108 14.78 -60.60 58.19
CA PRO A 108 14.86 -59.36 57.41
C PRO A 108 14.50 -59.58 55.93
N ASN A 109 14.65 -60.82 55.44
CA ASN A 109 14.24 -61.21 54.09
C ASN A 109 12.73 -61.15 53.84
N ARG A 110 11.88 -61.39 54.85
CA ARG A 110 10.41 -61.38 54.66
C ARG A 110 9.84 -59.97 54.67
N GLU A 111 10.46 -59.07 55.44
CA GLU A 111 10.13 -57.66 55.49
C GLU A 111 10.62 -56.94 54.22
N ALA A 112 11.83 -57.26 53.75
CA ALA A 112 12.35 -56.77 52.47
C ALA A 112 11.44 -57.17 51.28
N LEU A 113 11.02 -58.44 51.19
CA LEU A 113 10.10 -58.90 50.15
C LEU A 113 8.71 -58.25 50.22
N ARG A 114 8.25 -57.89 51.42
CA ARG A 114 6.98 -57.15 51.59
C ARG A 114 7.12 -55.72 51.07
N ILE A 115 8.19 -55.03 51.44
CA ILE A 115 8.48 -53.67 50.98
C ILE A 115 8.66 -53.64 49.45
N GLU A 116 9.37 -54.61 48.87
CA GLU A 116 9.50 -54.72 47.41
C GLU A 116 8.15 -54.90 46.70
N ARG A 117 7.24 -55.71 47.26
CA ARG A 117 5.88 -55.84 46.73
C ARG A 117 5.08 -54.55 46.85
N GLU A 118 5.12 -53.89 48.01
CA GLU A 118 4.41 -52.63 48.22
C GLU A 118 4.93 -51.52 47.27
N ILE A 119 6.24 -51.47 47.02
CA ILE A 119 6.84 -50.56 46.03
C ILE A 119 6.38 -50.93 44.60
N ALA A 120 6.36 -52.20 44.25
CA ALA A 120 5.92 -52.67 42.93
C ALA A 120 4.43 -52.38 42.69
N ASP A 121 3.57 -52.62 43.68
CA ASP A 121 2.13 -52.35 43.62
C ASP A 121 1.86 -50.85 43.54
N HIS A 122 2.59 -50.04 44.30
CA HIS A 122 2.51 -48.57 44.22
C HIS A 122 2.99 -48.04 42.86
N ALA A 123 4.08 -48.59 42.31
CA ALA A 123 4.54 -48.25 40.97
C ALA A 123 3.52 -48.64 39.90
N GLN A 124 2.88 -49.80 40.02
CA GLN A 124 1.85 -50.25 39.08
C GLN A 124 0.57 -49.39 39.18
N ALA A 125 0.16 -49.00 40.39
CA ALA A 125 -0.94 -48.07 40.61
C ALA A 125 -0.66 -46.70 39.97
N LYS A 126 0.55 -46.17 40.17
CA LYS A 126 1.00 -44.90 39.57
C LYS A 126 1.07 -44.97 38.04
N ALA A 127 1.48 -46.11 37.47
CA ALA A 127 1.47 -46.32 36.03
C ALA A 127 0.03 -46.36 35.47
N ARG A 128 -0.92 -46.97 36.19
CA ARG A 128 -2.34 -47.01 35.80
C ARG A 128 -2.99 -45.63 35.85
N THR A 129 -2.71 -44.82 36.87
CA THR A 129 -3.24 -43.46 36.96
C THR A 129 -2.64 -42.56 35.88
N ALA A 130 -1.34 -42.66 35.61
CA ALA A 130 -0.68 -41.95 34.51
C ALA A 130 -1.27 -42.33 33.14
N LEU A 131 -1.54 -43.62 32.90
CA LEU A 131 -2.18 -44.08 31.66
C LEU A 131 -3.61 -43.55 31.51
N ARG A 132 -4.38 -43.47 32.59
CA ARG A 132 -5.73 -42.89 32.58
C ARG A 132 -5.69 -41.39 32.29
N GLN A 133 -4.79 -40.64 32.94
CA GLN A 133 -4.58 -39.22 32.67
C GLN A 133 -4.18 -38.96 31.21
N LYS A 134 -3.31 -39.81 30.65
CA LYS A 134 -2.93 -39.74 29.23
C LYS A 134 -4.15 -39.94 28.32
N LYS A 135 -4.98 -40.96 28.56
CA LYS A 135 -6.20 -41.21 27.77
C LYS A 135 -7.22 -40.07 27.86
N GLU A 136 -7.38 -39.49 29.05
CA GLU A 136 -8.24 -38.32 29.26
C GLU A 136 -7.71 -37.09 28.50
N ALA A 137 -6.40 -36.85 28.53
CA ALA A 137 -5.76 -35.77 27.76
C ALA A 137 -5.90 -35.97 26.24
N GLU A 138 -5.72 -37.20 25.73
CA GLU A 138 -5.93 -37.53 24.32
C GLU A 138 -7.38 -37.30 23.88
N THR A 139 -8.35 -37.62 24.75
CA THR A 139 -9.78 -37.39 24.47
C THR A 139 -10.10 -35.89 24.45
N GLN A 140 -9.53 -35.11 25.37
CA GLN A 140 -9.67 -33.65 25.39
C GLN A 140 -9.04 -33.00 24.15
N LEU A 141 -7.87 -33.48 23.72
CA LEU A 141 -7.21 -32.99 22.50
C LEU A 141 -8.07 -33.25 21.26
N LYS A 142 -8.66 -34.45 21.12
CA LYS A 142 -9.57 -34.77 20.01
C LYS A 142 -10.82 -33.88 20.02
N ALA A 143 -11.40 -33.62 21.19
CA ALA A 143 -12.55 -32.72 21.33
C ALA A 143 -12.19 -31.29 20.89
N ALA A 144 -11.06 -30.75 21.38
CA ALA A 144 -10.57 -29.42 20.99
C ALA A 144 -10.28 -29.32 19.48
N GLN A 145 -9.72 -30.37 18.87
CA GLN A 145 -9.50 -30.41 17.43
C GLN A 145 -10.80 -30.37 16.63
N SER A 146 -11.85 -31.07 17.08
CA SER A 146 -13.17 -31.04 16.44
C SER A 146 -13.86 -29.67 16.56
N GLU A 147 -13.67 -29.00 17.69
CA GLU A 147 -14.19 -27.65 17.93
C GLU A 147 -13.49 -26.62 17.02
N ILE A 148 -12.16 -26.67 16.93
CA ILE A 148 -11.39 -25.82 16.00
C ILE A 148 -11.84 -26.04 14.55
N GLN A 149 -12.12 -27.29 14.15
CA GLN A 149 -12.60 -27.59 12.80
C GLN A 149 -13.99 -26.99 12.54
N THR A 150 -14.87 -27.02 13.54
CA THR A 150 -16.21 -26.42 13.45
C THR A 150 -16.12 -24.89 13.33
N LEU A 151 -15.25 -24.24 14.11
CA LEU A 151 -15.00 -22.80 14.03
C LEU A 151 -14.43 -22.39 12.66
N ARG A 152 -13.52 -23.18 12.08
CA ARG A 152 -13.01 -22.93 10.72
C ARG A 152 -14.12 -22.94 9.67
N GLN A 153 -15.03 -23.91 9.73
CA GLN A 153 -16.17 -23.98 8.82
C GLN A 153 -17.10 -22.76 8.97
N GLN A 154 -17.31 -22.29 10.21
CA GLN A 154 -18.10 -21.08 10.46
C GLN A 154 -17.42 -19.84 9.86
N VAL A 155 -16.11 -19.66 10.07
CA VAL A 155 -15.34 -18.54 9.49
C VAL A 155 -15.38 -18.57 7.96
N GLU A 156 -15.24 -19.75 7.33
CA GLU A 156 -15.38 -19.90 5.88
C GLU A 156 -16.78 -19.51 5.38
N GLY A 157 -17.83 -19.87 6.13
CA GLY A 157 -19.20 -19.43 5.85
C GLY A 157 -19.35 -17.91 5.91
N TRP A 158 -18.79 -17.26 6.94
CA TRP A 158 -18.79 -15.80 7.06
C TRP A 158 -18.00 -15.10 5.94
N GLU A 159 -16.85 -15.67 5.54
CA GLU A 159 -16.09 -15.15 4.40
C GLU A 159 -16.85 -15.26 3.07
N GLN A 160 -17.62 -16.33 2.86
CA GLN A 160 -18.46 -16.46 1.68
C GLN A 160 -19.57 -15.40 1.65
N VAL A 161 -20.25 -15.17 2.78
CA VAL A 161 -21.25 -14.10 2.91
C VAL A 161 -20.61 -12.74 2.64
N ARG A 162 -19.43 -12.47 3.20
CA ARG A 162 -18.67 -11.23 2.94
C ARG A 162 -18.35 -11.06 1.45
N ARG A 163 -17.88 -12.10 0.76
CA ARG A 163 -17.56 -12.06 -0.68
C ARG A 163 -18.82 -11.82 -1.53
N GLN A 164 -19.95 -12.43 -1.18
CA GLN A 164 -21.22 -12.19 -1.87
C GLN A 164 -21.62 -10.72 -1.73
N TRP A 165 -21.50 -10.17 -0.53
CA TRP A 165 -21.79 -8.76 -0.26
C TRP A 165 -20.86 -7.79 -0.99
N ASP A 166 -19.54 -8.04 -0.99
CA ASP A 166 -18.60 -7.21 -1.74
C ASP A 166 -18.93 -7.24 -3.25
N GLY A 167 -19.35 -8.40 -3.77
CA GLY A 167 -19.82 -8.56 -5.14
C GLY A 167 -21.11 -7.78 -5.44
N GLU A 168 -22.08 -7.77 -4.52
CA GLU A 168 -23.30 -6.95 -4.66
C GLU A 168 -23.00 -5.45 -4.60
N TRP A 169 -22.05 -5.02 -3.76
CA TRP A 169 -21.68 -3.62 -3.63
C TRP A 169 -21.08 -3.07 -4.93
N VAL A 170 -20.22 -3.86 -5.57
CA VAL A 170 -19.67 -3.53 -6.90
C VAL A 170 -20.77 -3.44 -7.95
N LYS A 171 -21.79 -4.34 -7.91
CA LYS A 171 -22.94 -4.26 -8.83
C LYS A 171 -23.72 -2.95 -8.65
N VAL A 172 -24.05 -2.59 -7.42
CA VAL A 172 -24.76 -1.33 -7.10
C VAL A 172 -23.96 -0.11 -7.55
N GLN A 173 -22.64 -0.11 -7.32
CA GLN A 173 -21.77 0.97 -7.78
C GLN A 173 -21.78 1.10 -9.31
N ASN A 174 -21.72 -0.03 -10.03
CA ASN A 174 -21.81 -0.03 -11.49
C ASN A 174 -23.19 0.45 -11.98
N GLU A 175 -24.28 0.00 -11.36
CA GLU A 175 -25.65 0.45 -11.71
C GLU A 175 -25.83 1.96 -11.48
N LEU A 176 -25.30 2.51 -10.39
CA LEU A 176 -25.33 3.95 -10.11
C LEU A 176 -24.48 4.72 -11.15
N GLN A 177 -23.32 4.19 -11.53
CA GLN A 177 -22.47 4.79 -12.55
C GLN A 177 -23.14 4.79 -13.93
N GLU A 178 -23.82 3.70 -14.31
CA GLU A 178 -24.59 3.62 -15.55
C GLU A 178 -25.76 4.60 -15.57
N LYS A 179 -26.51 4.72 -14.47
CA LYS A 179 -27.59 5.72 -14.33
C LYS A 179 -27.06 7.15 -14.44
N LEU A 180 -25.93 7.45 -13.82
CA LEU A 180 -25.25 8.74 -13.92
C LEU A 180 -24.86 9.06 -15.37
N ASN A 181 -24.22 8.11 -16.06
CA ASN A 181 -23.83 8.29 -17.46
C ASN A 181 -25.05 8.55 -18.35
N HIS A 182 -26.12 7.76 -18.19
CA HIS A 182 -27.36 7.93 -18.95
C HIS A 182 -28.02 9.30 -18.70
N HIS A 183 -28.06 9.76 -17.45
CA HIS A 183 -28.62 11.06 -17.12
C HIS A 183 -27.81 12.21 -17.75
N VAL A 184 -26.48 12.12 -17.70
CA VAL A 184 -25.59 13.11 -18.34
C VAL A 184 -25.78 13.14 -19.86
N GLU A 185 -25.91 11.98 -20.50
CA GLU A 185 -26.20 11.88 -21.93
C GLU A 185 -27.55 12.52 -22.28
N GLU A 186 -28.59 12.25 -21.50
CA GLU A 186 -29.91 12.82 -21.74
C GLU A 186 -29.93 14.35 -21.56
N GLN A 187 -29.26 14.88 -20.54
CA GLN A 187 -29.12 16.33 -20.35
C GLN A 187 -28.34 16.98 -21.50
N ASN A 188 -27.26 16.34 -21.95
CA ASN A 188 -26.50 16.82 -23.11
C ASN A 188 -27.35 16.79 -24.39
N ARG A 189 -28.21 15.78 -24.58
CA ARG A 189 -29.14 15.71 -25.72
C ARG A 189 -30.15 16.85 -25.68
N ARG A 190 -30.84 17.04 -24.54
CA ARG A 190 -31.80 18.14 -24.35
C ARG A 190 -31.16 19.51 -24.57
N HIS A 191 -29.92 19.69 -24.11
CA HIS A 191 -29.18 20.92 -24.34
C HIS A 191 -28.89 21.16 -25.83
N ARG A 192 -28.43 20.15 -26.57
CA ARG A 192 -28.21 20.26 -28.03
C ARG A 192 -29.51 20.63 -28.76
N GLU A 193 -30.64 20.03 -28.38
CA GLU A 193 -31.95 20.34 -28.95
C GLU A 193 -32.38 21.78 -28.65
N GLN A 194 -32.17 22.26 -27.41
CA GLN A 194 -32.44 23.66 -27.04
C GLN A 194 -31.54 24.65 -27.80
N MET A 195 -30.26 24.31 -27.97
CA MET A 195 -29.30 25.10 -28.73
C MET A 195 -29.67 25.19 -30.20
N ALA A 196 -30.12 24.07 -30.80
CA ALA A 196 -30.61 24.04 -32.17
C ALA A 196 -31.88 24.90 -32.32
N ALA A 197 -32.88 24.71 -31.46
CA ALA A 197 -34.13 25.47 -31.49
C ALA A 197 -33.92 26.98 -31.34
N ARG A 198 -33.05 27.42 -30.42
CA ARG A 198 -32.71 28.84 -30.26
C ARG A 198 -31.88 29.40 -31.41
N THR A 199 -30.99 28.59 -32.00
CA THR A 199 -30.25 29.03 -33.18
C THR A 199 -31.18 29.23 -34.37
N GLU A 200 -32.18 28.36 -34.55
CA GLU A 200 -33.23 28.53 -35.55
C GLU A 200 -34.11 29.76 -35.28
N GLU A 201 -34.50 29.99 -34.02
CA GLU A 201 -35.27 31.17 -33.63
C GLU A 201 -34.48 32.47 -33.87
N PHE A 202 -33.21 32.48 -33.50
CA PHE A 202 -32.32 33.60 -33.76
C PHE A 202 -32.16 33.86 -35.25
N GLN A 203 -32.01 32.81 -36.07
CA GLN A 203 -31.97 32.93 -37.52
C GLN A 203 -33.26 33.54 -38.08
N ARG A 204 -34.44 33.11 -37.60
CA ARG A 204 -35.73 33.72 -37.98
C ARG A 204 -35.81 35.20 -37.58
N GLN A 205 -35.25 35.59 -36.44
CA GLN A 205 -35.19 36.99 -36.01
C GLN A 205 -34.25 37.83 -36.88
N LEU A 206 -33.11 37.25 -37.31
CA LEU A 206 -32.21 37.88 -38.28
C LEU A 206 -32.92 38.12 -39.62
N ASP A 207 -33.59 37.10 -40.14
CA ASP A 207 -34.32 37.18 -41.41
C ASP A 207 -35.45 38.23 -41.33
N ALA A 208 -36.07 38.41 -40.15
CA ALA A 208 -37.16 39.36 -39.93
C ALA A 208 -36.70 40.83 -39.73
N ARG A 209 -35.51 41.07 -39.16
CA ARG A 209 -35.03 42.44 -38.85
C ARG A 209 -34.33 43.13 -40.03
N GLY A 210 -34.01 42.41 -41.11
CA GLY A 210 -33.24 42.94 -42.24
C GLY A 210 -31.78 43.23 -41.86
N ALA A 211 -30.94 43.58 -42.84
CA ALA A 211 -29.47 43.66 -42.75
C ALA A 211 -28.92 44.83 -41.90
N GLY A 212 -29.48 45.09 -40.72
CA GLY A 212 -28.93 45.99 -39.72
C GLY A 212 -27.82 45.33 -38.90
N SER A 213 -26.65 45.98 -38.84
CA SER A 213 -25.44 45.69 -38.03
C SER A 213 -25.27 44.24 -37.51
N LEU A 214 -24.75 43.38 -38.39
CA LEU A 214 -24.39 41.99 -38.13
C LEU A 214 -23.54 41.79 -36.86
N GLU A 215 -22.70 42.77 -36.51
CA GLU A 215 -21.76 42.71 -35.38
C GLU A 215 -22.49 42.77 -34.02
N GLN A 216 -23.53 43.59 -33.92
CA GLN A 216 -24.31 43.70 -32.68
C GLN A 216 -25.08 42.40 -32.39
N LEU A 217 -25.59 41.76 -33.45
CA LEU A 217 -26.26 40.46 -33.40
C LEU A 217 -25.30 39.32 -33.08
N GLN A 218 -24.06 39.35 -33.59
CA GLN A 218 -23.04 38.37 -33.23
C GLN A 218 -22.65 38.46 -31.75
N ASN A 219 -22.55 39.66 -31.19
CA ASN A 219 -22.29 39.87 -29.77
C ASN A 219 -23.46 39.39 -28.90
N GLU A 220 -24.71 39.71 -29.27
CA GLU A 220 -25.90 39.21 -28.56
C GLU A 220 -25.96 37.66 -28.58
N ARG A 221 -25.62 37.05 -29.72
CA ARG A 221 -25.53 35.59 -29.85
C ARG A 221 -24.45 34.99 -28.94
N ALA A 222 -23.28 35.62 -28.85
CA ALA A 222 -22.19 35.16 -27.99
C ALA A 222 -22.56 35.22 -26.49
N VAL A 223 -23.17 36.32 -26.05
CA VAL A 223 -23.64 36.48 -24.66
C VAL A 223 -24.72 35.45 -24.32
N MET A 224 -25.67 35.23 -25.24
CA MET A 224 -26.74 34.23 -25.06
C MET A 224 -26.18 32.80 -24.97
N PHE A 225 -25.16 32.46 -25.75
CA PHE A 225 -24.48 31.17 -25.64
C PHE A 225 -23.75 31.00 -24.30
N GLN A 226 -23.00 32.02 -23.86
CA GLN A 226 -22.30 31.97 -22.57
C GLN A 226 -23.27 31.81 -21.39
N GLU A 227 -24.39 32.54 -21.40
CA GLU A 227 -25.40 32.40 -20.34
C GLU A 227 -26.05 31.02 -20.35
N MET A 228 -26.29 30.44 -21.53
CA MET A 228 -26.86 29.10 -21.65
C MET A 228 -25.90 28.01 -21.18
N GLU A 229 -24.62 28.13 -21.52
CA GLU A 229 -23.58 27.23 -21.05
C GLU A 229 -23.44 27.28 -19.52
N ARG A 230 -23.51 28.48 -18.93
CA ARG A 230 -23.54 28.65 -17.47
C ARG A 230 -24.75 27.94 -16.84
N ARG A 231 -25.96 28.12 -17.38
CA ARG A 231 -27.17 27.43 -16.88
C ARG A 231 -27.07 25.91 -17.01
N LEU A 232 -26.45 25.40 -18.08
CA LEU A 232 -26.20 23.96 -18.23
C LEU A 232 -25.24 23.45 -17.16
N GLN A 233 -24.17 24.18 -16.86
CA GLN A 233 -23.24 23.82 -15.79
C GLN A 233 -23.94 23.79 -14.43
N GLU A 234 -24.77 24.80 -14.13
CA GLU A 234 -25.58 24.86 -12.90
C GLU A 234 -26.53 23.64 -12.80
N GLN A 235 -27.21 23.27 -13.89
CA GLN A 235 -28.07 22.08 -13.92
C GLN A 235 -27.29 20.77 -13.74
N LYS A 236 -26.12 20.63 -14.37
CA LYS A 236 -25.25 19.47 -14.20
C LYS A 236 -24.79 19.32 -12.75
N LEU A 237 -24.37 20.42 -12.12
CA LEU A 237 -23.97 20.43 -10.71
C LEU A 237 -25.13 20.07 -9.78
N ALA A 238 -26.34 20.58 -10.04
CA ALA A 238 -27.53 20.23 -9.26
C ALA A 238 -27.90 18.74 -9.37
N ALA A 239 -27.79 18.16 -10.57
CA ALA A 239 -28.02 16.74 -10.78
C ALA A 239 -26.99 15.87 -10.04
N VAL A 240 -25.71 16.24 -10.11
CA VAL A 240 -24.64 15.55 -9.35
C VAL A 240 -24.90 15.62 -7.85
N ALA A 241 -25.25 16.79 -7.31
CA ALA A 241 -25.57 16.94 -5.89
C ALA A 241 -26.78 16.08 -5.47
N GLN A 242 -27.81 15.95 -6.32
CA GLN A 242 -28.94 15.07 -6.06
C GLN A 242 -28.52 13.59 -6.01
N MET A 243 -27.71 13.13 -6.97
CA MET A 243 -27.22 11.75 -6.99
C MET A 243 -26.28 11.45 -5.82
N GLU A 244 -25.43 12.39 -5.41
CA GLU A 244 -24.61 12.26 -4.20
C GLU A 244 -25.48 12.09 -2.96
N LYS A 245 -26.58 12.84 -2.86
CA LYS A 245 -27.54 12.70 -1.76
C LYS A 245 -28.21 11.32 -1.75
N GLU A 246 -28.70 10.85 -2.90
CA GLU A 246 -29.31 9.51 -3.03
C GLU A 246 -28.31 8.39 -2.71
N ALA A 247 -27.04 8.54 -3.13
CA ALA A 247 -25.97 7.61 -2.79
C ALA A 247 -25.67 7.61 -1.27
N GLN A 248 -25.63 8.79 -0.63
CA GLN A 248 -25.44 8.89 0.82
C GLN A 248 -26.58 8.24 1.60
N GLU A 249 -27.84 8.45 1.19
CA GLU A 249 -29.01 7.80 1.80
C GLU A 249 -28.92 6.26 1.67
N MET A 250 -28.48 5.76 0.52
CA MET A 250 -28.27 4.32 0.31
C MET A 250 -27.13 3.76 1.17
N ILE A 251 -26.02 4.48 1.31
CA ILE A 251 -24.90 4.10 2.18
C ILE A 251 -25.37 4.06 3.65
N GLN A 252 -26.08 5.08 4.11
CA GLN A 252 -26.60 5.13 5.48
C GLN A 252 -27.57 3.97 5.77
N GLN A 253 -28.45 3.64 4.83
CA GLN A 253 -29.37 2.51 4.96
C GLN A 253 -28.60 1.17 5.07
N ARG A 254 -27.56 0.97 4.25
CA ARG A 254 -26.69 -0.22 4.30
C ARG A 254 -25.84 -0.29 5.58
N GLU A 255 -25.36 0.84 6.09
CA GLU A 255 -24.65 0.91 7.38
C GLU A 255 -25.57 0.54 8.55
N LYS A 256 -26.83 0.97 8.50
CA LYS A 256 -27.85 0.57 9.47
C LYS A 256 -28.09 -0.95 9.45
N GLU A 257 -28.21 -1.55 8.26
CA GLU A 257 -28.33 -3.01 8.10
C GLU A 257 -27.08 -3.76 8.61
N ARG A 258 -25.87 -3.23 8.35
CA ARG A 258 -24.60 -3.77 8.90
C ARG A 258 -24.60 -3.77 10.42
N GLU A 259 -25.04 -2.68 11.03
CA GLU A 259 -25.07 -2.55 12.48
C GLU A 259 -26.11 -3.47 13.11
N GLU A 260 -27.25 -3.67 12.46
CA GLU A 260 -28.27 -4.63 12.88
C GLU A 260 -27.74 -6.07 12.83
N MET A 261 -27.07 -6.48 11.74
CA MET A 261 -26.43 -7.79 11.67
C MET A 261 -25.32 -7.96 12.72
N ARG A 262 -24.55 -6.91 13.01
CA ARG A 262 -23.53 -6.96 14.06
C ARG A 262 -24.15 -7.16 15.43
N ARG A 263 -25.23 -6.44 15.76
CA ARG A 263 -25.99 -6.66 17.00
C ARG A 263 -26.55 -8.08 17.10
N GLU A 264 -27.04 -8.65 16.00
CA GLU A 264 -27.51 -10.04 15.99
C GLU A 264 -26.36 -11.04 16.21
N ALA A 265 -25.20 -10.80 15.61
CA ALA A 265 -24.00 -11.63 15.82
C ALA A 265 -23.50 -11.55 17.27
N GLU A 266 -23.40 -10.35 17.86
CA GLU A 266 -23.06 -10.13 19.26
C GLU A 266 -24.05 -10.86 20.19
N LYS A 267 -25.36 -10.80 19.88
CA LYS A 267 -26.39 -11.54 20.64
C LYS A 267 -26.19 -13.06 20.57
N ARG A 268 -25.89 -13.61 19.39
CA ARG A 268 -25.62 -15.05 19.23
C ARG A 268 -24.35 -15.48 19.95
N GLN A 269 -23.32 -14.64 19.96
CA GLN A 269 -22.09 -14.89 20.70
C GLN A 269 -22.36 -14.91 22.22
N ALA A 270 -23.11 -13.95 22.74
CA ALA A 270 -23.50 -13.92 24.16
C ALA A 270 -24.35 -15.15 24.56
N GLU A 271 -25.26 -15.61 23.69
CA GLU A 271 -26.01 -16.85 23.89
C GLU A 271 -25.10 -18.09 23.93
N TYR A 272 -24.08 -18.13 23.06
CA TYR A 272 -23.08 -19.20 23.06
C TYR A 272 -22.23 -19.19 24.34
N ASP A 273 -21.70 -18.03 24.74
CA ASP A 273 -20.91 -17.88 25.96
C ASP A 273 -21.71 -18.29 27.21
N THR A 274 -23.01 -17.94 27.25
CA THR A 274 -23.93 -18.37 28.31
C THR A 274 -24.10 -19.88 28.34
N LYS A 275 -24.24 -20.54 27.18
CA LYS A 275 -24.33 -22.00 27.07
C LYS A 275 -23.02 -22.67 27.50
N MET A 276 -21.86 -22.11 27.13
CA MET A 276 -20.55 -22.61 27.53
C MET A 276 -20.31 -22.45 29.03
N ALA A 277 -20.68 -21.32 29.62
CA ALA A 277 -20.62 -21.12 31.07
C ALA A 277 -21.50 -22.13 31.82
N ALA A 278 -22.73 -22.38 31.35
CA ALA A 278 -23.60 -23.40 31.91
C ALA A 278 -23.04 -24.83 31.78
N PHE A 279 -22.37 -25.14 30.68
CA PHE A 279 -21.68 -26.42 30.48
C PHE A 279 -20.51 -26.59 31.46
N HIS A 280 -19.67 -25.57 31.63
CA HIS A 280 -18.56 -25.59 32.59
C HIS A 280 -19.04 -25.73 34.03
N SER A 281 -20.10 -25.02 34.42
CA SER A 281 -20.70 -25.15 35.76
C SER A 281 -21.21 -26.57 36.06
N ARG A 282 -21.80 -27.28 35.08
CA ARG A 282 -22.19 -28.69 35.25
C ARG A 282 -20.99 -29.64 35.38
N ARG A 283 -19.87 -29.31 34.75
CA ARG A 283 -18.64 -30.12 34.80
C ARG A 283 -17.93 -30.03 36.14
N ILE A 284 -18.05 -28.89 36.84
CA ILE A 284 -17.37 -28.65 38.12
C ILE A 284 -18.20 -29.12 39.33
N GLY A 285 -19.54 -29.15 39.24
CA GLY A 285 -20.43 -29.48 40.36
C GLY A 285 -20.55 -30.96 40.76
N GLY A 286 -19.61 -31.84 40.40
CA GLY A 286 -19.78 -33.30 40.49
C GLY A 286 -18.86 -34.06 41.45
N ARG A 287 -17.99 -33.40 42.23
CA ARG A 287 -17.09 -34.11 43.16
C ARG A 287 -17.19 -33.49 44.55
N PRO A 288 -17.75 -34.20 45.55
CA PRO A 288 -17.74 -33.71 46.93
C PRO A 288 -16.28 -33.62 47.39
N GLU A 289 -15.90 -32.46 47.90
CA GLU A 289 -14.59 -32.24 48.53
C GLU A 289 -14.40 -33.22 49.69
N PRO A 290 -13.29 -33.98 49.74
CA PRO A 290 -12.87 -34.64 50.96
C PRO A 290 -12.38 -33.57 51.94
N ASP A 291 -13.03 -33.56 53.08
CA ASP A 291 -12.72 -32.79 54.28
C ASP A 291 -11.40 -33.31 54.85
N ASP A 292 -10.27 -32.62 54.62
CA ASP A 292 -8.98 -32.97 55.23
C ASP A 292 -8.33 -31.77 55.89
N ARG A 293 -8.25 -31.90 57.21
CA ARG A 293 -7.50 -31.09 58.17
C ARG A 293 -6.00 -31.24 57.99
N GLU A 294 -5.30 -30.14 58.28
CA GLU A 294 -3.99 -30.00 58.92
C GLU A 294 -2.94 -31.11 58.70
N ASP A 295 -1.83 -30.77 58.02
CA ASP A 295 -0.54 -30.63 58.73
C ASP A 295 0.52 -29.98 57.81
N GLY A 296 1.26 -29.03 58.38
CA GLY A 296 2.18 -28.17 57.67
C GLY A 296 3.56 -28.78 57.44
N ILE A 297 4.07 -28.64 56.21
CA ILE A 297 5.52 -28.63 55.88
C ILE A 297 5.72 -27.65 54.71
N PRO A 298 6.68 -26.70 54.78
CA PRO A 298 6.93 -25.77 53.68
C PRO A 298 7.93 -26.38 52.69
N GLU A 299 7.43 -26.97 51.61
CA GLU A 299 8.26 -27.44 50.50
C GLU A 299 8.38 -26.35 49.43
N ARG A 300 9.57 -25.76 49.31
CA ARG A 300 9.95 -24.85 48.22
C ARG A 300 10.01 -25.64 46.91
N VAL A 301 8.98 -25.52 46.08
CA VAL A 301 8.98 -25.97 44.69
C VAL A 301 9.30 -24.78 43.77
N PRO A 302 10.19 -24.90 42.76
CA PRO A 302 10.43 -23.84 41.79
C PRO A 302 9.20 -23.67 40.88
N GLN A 303 8.66 -22.45 40.81
CA GLN A 303 7.64 -22.08 39.83
C GLN A 303 8.22 -22.13 38.41
N TYR A 304 8.07 -23.27 37.75
CA TYR A 304 8.03 -23.30 36.29
C TYR A 304 6.60 -22.98 35.87
N VAL A 305 6.34 -21.69 35.62
CA VAL A 305 5.15 -21.26 34.89
C VAL A 305 5.38 -21.67 33.44
N SER A 306 4.64 -22.65 32.95
CA SER A 306 4.67 -23.06 31.55
C SER A 306 4.28 -21.89 30.64
N ASP A 307 5.12 -21.56 29.67
CA ASP A 307 4.95 -20.47 28.70
C ASP A 307 3.63 -20.53 27.89
N THR A 308 2.94 -21.66 27.90
CA THR A 308 1.64 -21.84 27.24
C THR A 308 0.52 -20.98 27.83
N THR A 309 0.54 -20.70 29.14
CA THR A 309 -0.50 -19.87 29.79
C THR A 309 -0.28 -18.38 29.56
N ARG A 310 0.95 -17.98 29.21
CA ARG A 310 1.31 -16.61 28.84
C ARG A 310 0.90 -16.31 27.39
N GLU A 311 1.09 -17.26 26.48
CA GLU A 311 0.69 -17.12 25.07
C GLU A 311 -0.83 -17.17 24.89
N GLN A 312 -1.55 -17.96 25.70
CA GLN A 312 -3.03 -17.97 25.68
C GLN A 312 -3.63 -16.63 26.15
N ARG A 313 -3.07 -15.99 27.19
CA ARG A 313 -3.50 -14.64 27.59
C ARG A 313 -3.12 -13.57 26.57
N ARG A 314 -2.03 -13.76 25.83
CA ARG A 314 -1.60 -12.87 24.75
C ARG A 314 -2.56 -12.92 23.56
N ILE A 315 -3.10 -14.09 23.24
CA ILE A 315 -4.10 -14.27 22.17
C ILE A 315 -5.48 -13.73 22.58
N GLU A 316 -5.90 -13.88 23.85
CA GLU A 316 -7.16 -13.29 24.35
C GLU A 316 -7.16 -11.75 24.38
N VAL A 317 -6.00 -11.12 24.62
CA VAL A 317 -5.87 -9.65 24.54
C VAL A 317 -5.92 -9.17 23.09
N ILE A 318 -5.27 -9.87 22.15
CA ILE A 318 -5.28 -9.53 20.72
C ILE A 318 -6.68 -9.66 20.08
N LEU A 319 -7.54 -10.54 20.61
CA LEU A 319 -8.90 -10.71 20.10
C LEU A 319 -9.90 -9.70 20.67
N ARG A 320 -9.67 -9.13 21.87
CA ARG A 320 -10.51 -8.05 22.41
C ARG A 320 -10.25 -6.68 21.77
N ASP A 321 -9.02 -6.43 21.30
CA ASP A 321 -8.64 -5.12 20.77
C ASP A 321 -9.08 -4.88 19.32
N ARG A 322 -9.60 -5.91 18.62
CA ARG A 322 -10.08 -5.78 17.22
C ARG A 322 -11.52 -5.26 17.07
N GLU A 323 -12.29 -5.15 18.15
CA GLU A 323 -13.72 -4.81 18.09
C GLU A 323 -14.05 -3.36 18.48
N GLY A 324 -13.04 -2.55 18.83
CA GLY A 324 -13.22 -1.26 19.53
C GLY A 324 -13.12 0.05 18.73
N GLU A 325 -12.89 0.05 17.41
CA GLU A 325 -12.68 1.31 16.67
C GLU A 325 -13.92 1.74 15.86
N ARG A 326 -14.73 2.62 16.46
CA ARG A 326 -15.70 3.47 15.73
C ARG A 326 -15.22 4.92 15.77
N PHE A 327 -15.10 5.53 14.58
CA PHE A 327 -14.94 6.98 14.42
C PHE A 327 -16.24 7.71 14.80
N PRO A 328 -16.18 8.87 15.49
CA PRO A 328 -17.35 9.73 15.64
C PRO A 328 -17.64 10.51 14.33
N PRO A 329 -18.91 10.87 14.05
CA PRO A 329 -19.26 11.66 12.87
C PRO A 329 -18.80 13.12 13.02
N VAL A 330 -18.10 13.61 11.99
CA VAL A 330 -17.72 15.04 11.86
C VAL A 330 -18.96 15.83 11.45
N SER A 331 -19.42 16.73 12.32
CA SER A 331 -20.50 17.67 12.06
C SER A 331 -20.00 18.76 11.10
N MET A 332 -20.55 18.83 9.89
CA MET A 332 -20.27 19.91 8.94
C MET A 332 -21.25 21.07 9.20
N THR A 333 -20.76 22.16 9.77
CA THR A 333 -21.46 23.45 9.78
C THR A 333 -21.34 24.11 8.41
N ALA A 334 -22.48 24.56 7.87
CA ALA A 334 -22.60 25.19 6.56
C ALA A 334 -21.94 26.58 6.50
N PRO A 335 -21.32 26.97 5.37
CA PRO A 335 -20.82 28.33 5.17
C PRO A 335 -21.95 29.28 4.75
N THR A 336 -22.12 30.35 5.52
CA THR A 336 -22.99 31.48 5.23
C THR A 336 -22.48 32.26 4.00
N GLN A 337 -23.36 32.46 3.01
CA GLN A 337 -23.10 33.32 1.85
C GLN A 337 -23.05 34.81 2.24
N PRO A 338 -22.19 35.65 1.62
CA PRO A 338 -22.31 37.09 1.68
C PRO A 338 -23.14 37.63 0.51
N THR A 339 -24.15 38.45 0.81
CA THR A 339 -24.83 39.34 -0.14
C THR A 339 -24.10 40.70 -0.23
N PRO A 340 -24.24 41.44 -1.35
CA PRO A 340 -23.39 42.57 -1.69
C PRO A 340 -23.91 43.87 -1.08
N SER A 341 -23.02 44.81 -0.77
CA SER A 341 -23.40 46.18 -0.42
C SER A 341 -22.69 47.20 -1.31
N SER A 342 -23.52 48.09 -1.84
CA SER A 342 -23.21 49.19 -2.73
C SER A 342 -23.07 50.48 -1.92
N SER A 343 -22.02 51.25 -2.24
CA SER A 343 -21.86 52.71 -2.18
C SER A 343 -23.02 53.55 -1.60
N GLU A 344 -22.74 54.33 -0.55
CA GLU A 344 -22.89 55.81 -0.53
C GLU A 344 -22.31 56.41 0.78
N ALA A 345 -21.71 57.60 0.68
CA ALA A 345 -21.16 58.44 1.78
C ALA A 345 -22.03 59.71 1.92
N PRO A 346 -21.74 60.72 2.79
CA PRO A 346 -20.96 60.77 4.03
C PRO A 346 -21.78 61.34 5.22
N HIS A 347 -21.40 61.08 6.47
CA HIS A 347 -21.81 61.93 7.59
C HIS A 347 -20.80 61.90 8.75
N GLU A 348 -20.46 63.09 9.24
CA GLU A 348 -19.54 63.42 10.34
C GLU A 348 -20.04 62.94 11.72
N GLU A 349 -19.07 62.51 12.55
CA GLU A 349 -18.94 62.51 14.04
C GLU A 349 -20.15 62.17 14.98
N PRO A 350 -19.93 61.64 16.22
CA PRO A 350 -18.70 61.65 17.01
C PRO A 350 -18.28 60.28 17.61
N GLU A 351 -17.07 60.28 18.19
CA GLU A 351 -16.42 59.19 18.93
C GLU A 351 -17.30 58.48 19.98
N PRO A 352 -17.19 57.14 20.09
CA PRO A 352 -17.43 56.44 21.34
C PRO A 352 -16.16 55.78 21.88
N GLU A 353 -15.98 55.92 23.19
CA GLU A 353 -14.88 55.39 24.00
C GLU A 353 -14.67 53.86 23.86
N PRO A 354 -13.44 53.37 24.06
CA PRO A 354 -13.13 51.95 23.95
C PRO A 354 -13.72 51.15 25.12
N SER A 355 -14.75 50.36 24.82
CA SER A 355 -15.26 49.33 25.72
C SER A 355 -14.24 48.19 25.82
N SER A 356 -13.75 47.99 27.04
CA SER A 356 -12.88 46.92 27.49
C SER A 356 -13.59 45.57 27.42
N SER A 357 -13.46 44.88 26.28
CA SER A 357 -13.74 43.45 26.19
C SER A 357 -12.43 42.69 26.43
N SER A 358 -12.22 42.32 27.70
CA SER A 358 -11.16 41.39 28.10
C SER A 358 -11.46 40.01 27.52
N THR A 359 -10.83 39.69 26.40
CA THR A 359 -10.57 38.30 26.04
C THR A 359 -9.40 37.81 26.91
N PRO A 360 -9.53 36.70 27.65
CA PRO A 360 -8.43 36.18 28.44
C PRO A 360 -7.39 35.54 27.50
N ASP A 361 -6.26 36.23 27.38
CA ASP A 361 -4.90 35.68 27.45
C ASP A 361 -4.67 34.26 26.89
N MET A 362 -4.98 34.02 25.61
CA MET A 362 -4.49 32.85 24.86
C MET A 362 -3.08 33.05 24.28
N LEU A 363 -2.48 34.23 24.45
CA LEU A 363 -1.12 34.50 24.00
C LEU A 363 -0.06 34.00 24.99
N ALA A 364 -0.37 33.94 26.30
CA ALA A 364 0.54 33.39 27.30
C ALA A 364 0.77 31.86 27.19
N ALA A 365 -0.14 31.11 26.56
CA ALA A 365 -0.03 29.65 26.43
C ALA A 365 0.92 29.18 25.31
N LEU A 366 1.47 30.09 24.49
CA LEU A 366 2.33 29.76 23.33
C LEU A 366 3.83 30.01 23.57
N GLU A 367 4.21 30.52 24.74
CA GLU A 367 5.62 30.72 25.09
C GLU A 367 6.15 29.57 25.94
N ASN A 368 6.41 28.43 25.30
CA ASN A 368 7.20 27.38 25.95
C ASN A 368 8.63 27.91 26.15
N PRO A 369 9.09 28.14 27.41
CA PRO A 369 10.39 28.75 27.69
C PRO A 369 11.55 27.91 27.17
N LEU A 370 11.38 26.58 27.05
CA LEU A 370 12.37 25.69 26.47
C LEU A 370 12.58 25.94 24.98
N ILE A 371 11.50 26.28 24.25
CA ILE A 371 11.60 26.63 22.83
C ILE A 371 12.34 27.95 22.68
N GLN A 372 11.99 28.97 23.46
CA GLN A 372 12.68 30.26 23.42
C GLN A 372 14.17 30.11 23.78
N GLN A 373 14.49 29.30 24.78
CA GLN A 373 15.87 29.00 25.15
C GLN A 373 16.62 28.31 24.00
N ARG A 374 16.03 27.27 23.39
CA ARG A 374 16.63 26.56 22.25
C ARG A 374 16.82 27.47 21.04
N ILE A 375 15.86 28.35 20.76
CA ILE A 375 15.96 29.37 19.70
C ILE A 375 17.11 30.33 19.99
N MET A 376 17.22 30.84 21.21
CA MET A 376 18.33 31.71 21.62
C MET A 376 19.69 31.01 21.51
N GLU A 377 19.77 29.72 21.87
CA GLU A 377 20.97 28.90 21.69
C GLU A 377 21.33 28.76 20.21
N MET A 378 20.37 28.48 19.33
CA MET A 378 20.60 28.40 17.88
C MET A 378 21.09 29.72 17.26
N VAL A 379 20.47 30.84 17.65
CA VAL A 379 20.87 32.19 17.22
C VAL A 379 22.29 32.48 17.71
N GLY A 380 22.55 32.23 19.00
CA GLY A 380 23.86 32.41 19.62
C GLY A 380 24.95 31.57 18.95
N GLU A 381 24.64 30.32 18.58
CA GLU A 381 25.56 29.46 17.83
C GLU A 381 25.82 29.98 16.41
N LYS A 382 24.80 30.47 15.68
CA LYS A 382 24.98 31.08 14.35
C LYS A 382 25.86 32.33 14.43
N LEU A 383 25.61 33.21 15.39
CA LEU A 383 26.40 34.44 15.56
C LEU A 383 27.86 34.13 15.96
N LYS A 384 28.07 33.17 16.87
CA LYS A 384 29.42 32.71 17.26
C LYS A 384 30.17 32.00 16.12
N ALA A 385 29.46 31.34 15.20
CA ALA A 385 30.08 30.68 14.04
C ALA A 385 30.60 31.70 13.02
N LYS A 386 29.95 32.86 12.86
CA LYS A 386 30.43 33.93 11.98
C LYS A 386 31.69 34.62 12.50
N SER A 387 31.92 34.65 13.81
CA SER A 387 33.02 35.42 14.42
C SER A 387 34.34 34.65 14.60
N LYS A 388 34.37 33.32 14.44
CA LYS A 388 35.59 32.51 14.62
C LYS A 388 35.83 31.59 13.44
N GLY A 389 36.77 31.94 12.56
CA GLY A 389 37.20 31.16 11.39
C GLY A 389 37.85 29.79 11.68
N LYS A 390 37.57 29.14 12.81
CA LYS A 390 38.04 27.79 13.11
C LYS A 390 36.99 26.76 12.66
N ARG A 391 37.40 25.87 11.74
CA ARG A 391 36.67 24.66 11.31
C ARG A 391 36.22 23.86 12.54
N LYS A 392 34.94 23.94 12.90
CA LYS A 392 34.37 23.20 14.04
C LYS A 392 33.96 21.79 13.61
N LYS A 393 34.39 20.80 14.41
CA LYS A 393 33.84 19.45 14.43
C LYS A 393 32.33 19.51 14.74
N GLY A 394 31.53 18.80 13.94
CA GLY A 394 30.13 18.41 14.18
C GLY A 394 29.21 19.47 14.78
N ARG A 395 28.68 20.39 13.97
CA ARG A 395 27.65 21.32 14.43
C ARG A 395 26.34 20.56 14.69
N VAL A 396 25.78 20.73 15.89
CA VAL A 396 24.45 20.20 16.25
C VAL A 396 23.41 20.77 15.28
N GLY A 397 22.64 19.89 14.65
CA GLY A 397 21.69 20.26 13.58
C GLY A 397 22.31 20.47 12.19
N SER A 398 23.57 20.07 11.97
CA SER A 398 24.09 19.92 10.60
C SER A 398 23.36 18.79 9.86
N MET A 399 23.19 18.90 8.54
CA MET A 399 22.56 17.84 7.73
C MET A 399 23.22 16.47 7.91
N ALA A 400 24.55 16.42 8.08
CA ALA A 400 25.26 15.19 8.37
C ALA A 400 24.86 14.59 9.73
N ALA A 401 24.70 15.42 10.76
CA ALA A 401 24.24 14.97 12.08
C ALA A 401 22.78 14.48 12.04
N LEU A 402 21.91 15.16 11.28
CA LEU A 402 20.51 14.75 11.11
C LEU A 402 20.38 13.44 10.32
N ASN A 403 21.16 13.28 9.25
CA ASN A 403 21.20 12.02 8.50
C ASN A 403 21.75 10.88 9.37
N LYS A 404 22.79 11.14 10.18
CA LYS A 404 23.32 10.15 11.12
C LYS A 404 22.26 9.73 12.15
N ALA A 405 21.57 10.68 12.77
CA ALA A 405 20.47 10.39 13.70
C ALA A 405 19.32 9.63 13.02
N ARG A 406 19.09 9.89 11.73
CA ARG A 406 18.11 9.18 10.92
C ARG A 406 18.47 7.70 10.75
N GLU A 407 19.69 7.40 10.33
CA GLU A 407 20.14 6.01 10.15
C GLU A 407 20.19 5.26 11.48
N GLU A 408 20.75 5.87 12.54
CA GLU A 408 20.82 5.26 13.88
C GLU A 408 19.45 4.86 14.43
N GLN A 409 18.39 5.64 14.18
CA GLN A 409 17.04 5.27 14.59
C GLN A 409 16.31 4.37 13.61
N LYS A 410 16.59 4.48 12.31
CA LYS A 410 16.04 3.55 11.33
C LYS A 410 16.45 2.10 11.65
N ASP A 411 17.67 1.90 12.12
CA ASP A 411 18.17 0.58 12.56
C ASP A 411 17.54 0.10 13.87
N ALA A 412 17.10 1.02 14.72
CA ALA A 412 16.47 0.70 16.02
C ALA A 412 14.96 0.46 15.93
N LEU A 413 14.31 0.99 14.88
CA LEU A 413 12.87 0.90 14.66
C LEU A 413 12.53 -0.30 13.76
N THR A 414 11.35 -0.89 13.95
CA THR A 414 10.81 -1.79 12.92
C THR A 414 10.37 -0.98 11.70
N HIS A 415 10.33 -1.62 10.52
CA HIS A 415 9.86 -0.98 9.29
C HIS A 415 8.47 -0.33 9.44
N GLU A 416 7.56 -0.99 10.15
CA GLU A 416 6.21 -0.49 10.41
C GLU A 416 6.22 0.76 11.30
N GLN A 417 7.07 0.79 12.34
CA GLN A 417 7.20 1.94 13.23
C GLN A 417 7.79 3.16 12.53
N ASP A 418 8.85 2.97 11.72
CA ASP A 418 9.44 4.00 10.86
C ASP A 418 8.38 4.56 9.89
N LEU A 419 7.62 3.68 9.23
CA LEU A 419 6.55 4.08 8.32
C LEU A 419 5.44 4.88 9.02
N ARG A 420 5.09 4.51 10.25
CA ARG A 420 4.10 5.23 11.07
C ARG A 420 4.59 6.62 11.45
N TRP A 421 5.84 6.75 11.91
CA TRP A 421 6.46 8.06 12.16
C TRP A 421 6.53 8.94 10.91
N LYS A 422 6.94 8.38 9.77
CA LYS A 422 6.93 9.09 8.47
C LYS A 422 5.53 9.57 8.10
N THR A 423 4.50 8.79 8.37
CA THR A 423 3.10 9.15 8.09
C THR A 423 2.64 10.30 8.98
N LEU A 424 2.89 10.22 10.29
CA LEU A 424 2.55 11.27 11.26
C LEU A 424 3.25 12.60 10.96
N VAL A 425 4.56 12.57 10.63
CA VAL A 425 5.31 13.77 10.24
C VAL A 425 4.75 14.36 8.94
N ARG A 426 4.41 13.54 7.95
CA ARG A 426 3.79 14.01 6.70
C ARG A 426 2.44 14.66 6.97
N GLU A 427 1.59 14.08 7.81
CA GLU A 427 0.30 14.67 8.17
C GLU A 427 0.47 16.02 8.88
N LYS A 428 1.38 16.10 9.84
CA LYS A 428 1.69 17.37 10.51
C LYS A 428 2.25 18.41 9.52
N TYR A 429 3.14 18.00 8.62
CA TYR A 429 3.67 18.86 7.56
C TYR A 429 2.58 19.36 6.60
N ARG A 430 1.62 18.49 6.21
CA ARG A 430 0.46 18.89 5.39
C ARG A 430 -0.42 19.89 6.12
N SER A 431 -0.69 19.67 7.41
CA SER A 431 -1.45 20.61 8.24
C SER A 431 -0.74 21.96 8.36
N ALA A 432 0.58 21.97 8.52
CA ALA A 432 1.38 23.19 8.64
C ALA A 432 1.44 24.00 7.33
N THR A 433 1.50 23.32 6.19
CA THR A 433 1.64 23.97 4.88
C THR A 433 0.31 24.22 4.17
N GLY A 434 -0.78 23.57 4.60
CA GLY A 434 -2.06 23.58 3.91
C GLY A 434 -2.04 22.84 2.56
N HIS A 435 -1.03 21.99 2.31
CA HIS A 435 -0.84 21.30 1.04
C HIS A 435 -0.85 19.79 1.25
N ILE A 436 -1.73 19.07 0.55
CA ILE A 436 -1.98 17.65 0.79
C ILE A 436 -0.99 16.80 -0.02
N ARG A 437 -0.71 17.23 -1.26
CA ARG A 437 0.11 16.51 -2.23
C ARG A 437 1.34 17.34 -2.60
N GLY A 438 2.43 16.67 -2.97
CA GLY A 438 3.63 17.35 -3.49
C GLY A 438 3.32 18.25 -4.68
N LYS A 439 2.37 17.83 -5.54
CA LYS A 439 1.92 18.61 -6.69
C LYS A 439 1.26 19.92 -6.33
N ASP A 440 0.74 20.09 -5.11
CA ASP A 440 0.07 21.31 -4.66
C ASP A 440 1.08 22.45 -4.43
N PHE A 441 2.37 22.14 -4.30
CA PHE A 441 3.43 23.13 -4.08
C PHE A 441 3.77 23.97 -5.32
N PHE A 442 3.16 23.74 -6.48
CA PHE A 442 3.42 24.53 -7.69
C PHE A 442 3.08 26.02 -7.54
N ASN A 443 2.02 26.34 -6.80
CA ASN A 443 1.59 27.71 -6.49
C ASN A 443 2.05 28.15 -5.08
N TYR A 444 3.02 27.46 -4.49
CA TYR A 444 3.45 27.78 -3.15
C TYR A 444 4.19 29.11 -3.10
N GLU A 445 3.64 30.06 -2.37
CA GLU A 445 4.29 31.33 -2.06
C GLU A 445 5.09 31.19 -0.77
N GLY A 446 6.40 30.99 -0.89
CA GLY A 446 7.30 30.98 0.25
C GLY A 446 7.46 32.35 0.91
N VAL A 447 7.94 32.36 2.15
CA VAL A 447 8.28 33.63 2.84
C VAL A 447 9.40 34.38 2.09
N ALA A 448 9.32 35.71 2.09
CA ALA A 448 10.33 36.55 1.44
C ALA A 448 11.72 36.39 2.09
N ALA A 449 12.76 36.35 1.26
CA ALA A 449 14.15 36.18 1.71
C ALA A 449 14.60 37.28 2.70
N ALA A 450 14.09 38.51 2.57
CA ALA A 450 14.40 39.61 3.49
C ALA A 450 13.92 39.34 4.93
N THR A 451 12.75 38.72 5.10
CA THR A 451 12.24 38.33 6.42
C THR A 451 13.07 37.21 7.03
N VAL A 452 13.43 36.20 6.23
CA VAL A 452 14.29 35.10 6.67
C VAL A 452 15.68 35.60 7.05
N LYS A 453 16.23 36.57 6.32
CA LYS A 453 17.51 37.20 6.64
C LYS A 453 17.47 37.93 7.99
N ARG A 454 16.41 38.71 8.26
CA ARG A 454 16.21 39.36 9.56
C ARG A 454 16.10 38.34 10.70
N CYS A 455 15.37 37.25 10.48
CA CYS A 455 15.29 36.13 11.43
C CYS A 455 16.67 35.52 11.71
N ASP A 456 17.46 35.25 10.65
CA ASP A 456 18.83 34.73 10.75
C ASP A 456 19.81 35.69 11.44
N GLU A 457 19.52 37.00 11.43
CA GLU A 457 20.26 38.05 12.14
C GLU A 457 19.84 38.17 13.61
N GLY A 458 18.81 37.45 14.03
CA GLY A 458 18.33 37.41 15.41
C GLY A 458 17.26 38.44 15.75
N ASP A 459 16.61 39.07 14.76
CA ASP A 459 15.48 39.97 14.97
C ASP A 459 14.28 39.18 15.54
N PRO A 460 13.84 39.41 16.79
CA PRO A 460 12.71 38.69 17.39
C PRO A 460 11.39 38.95 16.66
N SER A 461 11.22 40.13 16.05
CA SER A 461 9.99 40.50 15.34
C SER A 461 9.84 39.76 14.00
N ALA A 462 10.95 39.23 13.46
CA ALA A 462 11.00 38.49 12.21
C ALA A 462 10.98 36.96 12.43
N GLN A 463 10.68 36.46 13.63
CA GLN A 463 10.54 35.02 13.88
C GLN A 463 9.13 34.52 13.52
N PRO A 464 8.99 33.28 13.03
CA PRO A 464 7.68 32.71 12.72
C PRO A 464 6.88 32.53 14.01
N ARG A 465 5.63 33.03 14.03
CA ARG A 465 4.81 33.05 15.26
C ARG A 465 4.23 31.68 15.59
N GLY A 466 3.88 30.88 14.57
CA GLY A 466 3.30 29.55 14.74
C GLY A 466 3.94 28.47 13.87
N SER A 467 3.42 27.25 14.01
CA SER A 467 3.77 26.09 13.18
C SER A 467 3.15 26.12 11.78
N ASN A 468 2.12 26.96 11.55
CA ASN A 468 1.40 27.08 10.27
C ASN A 468 1.88 28.25 9.40
N GLU A 469 3.08 28.78 9.66
CA GLU A 469 3.66 29.89 8.90
C GLU A 469 4.22 29.41 7.55
N LYS A 470 4.26 30.31 6.56
CA LYS A 470 4.84 30.01 5.23
C LYS A 470 6.33 29.63 5.37
N LEU A 471 6.72 28.49 4.81
CA LEU A 471 8.10 28.00 4.72
C LEU A 471 8.91 28.81 3.72
N TYR A 472 10.23 28.82 3.91
CA TYR A 472 11.18 29.44 3.00
C TYR A 472 11.73 28.42 2.01
N PHE A 473 11.55 28.66 0.71
CA PHE A 473 11.97 27.75 -0.37
C PHE A 473 13.17 28.27 -1.18
N GLY A 474 13.70 29.44 -0.83
CA GLY A 474 14.82 30.07 -1.53
C GLY A 474 16.17 29.37 -1.32
N GLU A 475 17.25 30.07 -1.63
CA GLU A 475 18.61 29.55 -1.42
C GLU A 475 18.90 29.38 0.06
N GLY A 476 19.55 28.26 0.43
CA GLY A 476 19.89 27.96 1.82
C GLY A 476 18.73 27.47 2.69
N TRP A 477 17.56 27.18 2.12
CA TRP A 477 16.32 26.77 2.83
C TRP A 477 16.51 25.70 3.91
N ALA A 478 17.36 24.69 3.67
CA ALA A 478 17.57 23.57 4.61
C ALA A 478 18.28 24.03 5.90
N SER A 479 19.02 25.15 5.82
CA SER A 479 19.79 25.73 6.92
C SER A 479 19.20 27.05 7.44
N ALA A 480 18.09 27.51 6.87
CA ALA A 480 17.41 28.72 7.27
C ALA A 480 16.84 28.55 8.68
N LEU A 481 17.14 29.49 9.58
CA LEU A 481 16.65 29.42 10.96
C LEU A 481 15.12 29.46 10.98
N TRP A 482 14.51 30.24 10.09
CA TRP A 482 13.06 30.33 9.90
C TRP A 482 12.38 28.95 9.78
N ASN A 483 12.82 28.10 8.85
CA ASN A 483 12.24 26.77 8.65
C ASN A 483 12.46 25.86 9.87
N ARG A 484 13.63 25.96 10.48
CA ARG A 484 13.96 25.16 11.67
C ARG A 484 13.07 25.49 12.85
N ILE A 485 12.78 26.78 13.11
CA ILE A 485 11.86 27.20 14.17
C ILE A 485 10.45 26.64 13.92
N ILE A 486 9.96 26.70 12.67
CA ILE A 486 8.65 26.13 12.33
C ILE A 486 8.61 24.63 12.60
N PHE A 487 9.65 23.89 12.19
CA PHE A 487 9.72 22.44 12.43
C PHE A 487 9.88 22.07 13.90
N GLU A 488 10.64 22.83 14.68
CA GLU A 488 10.74 22.61 16.14
C GLU A 488 9.36 22.78 16.78
N LYS A 489 8.61 23.83 16.45
CA LYS A 489 7.21 24.00 16.91
C LYS A 489 6.30 22.84 16.48
N CYS A 490 6.41 22.37 15.24
CA CYS A 490 5.67 21.21 14.77
C CYS A 490 6.00 19.94 15.57
N ILE A 491 7.28 19.71 15.87
CA ILE A 491 7.74 18.56 16.63
C ILE A 491 7.23 18.64 18.07
N ASP A 492 7.33 19.80 18.71
CA ASP A 492 6.87 19.99 20.08
C ASP A 492 5.35 19.76 20.18
N GLU A 493 4.55 20.27 19.24
CA GLU A 493 3.12 19.97 19.18
C GLU A 493 2.83 18.47 19.00
N MET A 494 3.62 17.75 18.21
CA MET A 494 3.47 16.30 18.04
C MET A 494 3.82 15.54 19.32
N LEU A 495 4.94 15.90 19.96
CA LEU A 495 5.40 15.26 21.19
C LEU A 495 4.46 15.54 22.36
N THR A 496 3.92 16.76 22.46
CA THR A 496 2.87 17.11 23.45
C THR A 496 1.62 16.27 23.24
N LYS A 497 1.09 16.19 22.01
CA LYS A 497 -0.09 15.35 21.72
C LYS A 497 0.15 13.86 21.99
N ARG A 498 1.37 13.39 21.82
CA ARG A 498 1.74 12.01 22.14
C ARG A 498 1.85 11.79 23.65
N ALA A 499 2.34 12.77 24.40
CA ALA A 499 2.40 12.72 25.85
C ALA A 499 0.99 12.78 26.49
N GLU A 500 0.07 13.52 25.88
CA GLU A 500 -1.34 13.57 26.28
C GLU A 500 -2.05 12.22 26.03
N ASP A 501 -1.81 11.58 24.88
CA ASP A 501 -2.48 10.33 24.48
C ASP A 501 -1.49 9.21 24.07
N PRO A 502 -0.70 8.63 24.99
CA PRO A 502 0.33 7.65 24.64
C PRO A 502 -0.23 6.38 24.00
N GLY A 503 -1.44 5.97 24.38
CA GLY A 503 -2.10 4.77 23.84
C GLY A 503 -2.55 4.89 22.38
N LYS A 504 -2.73 6.12 21.85
CA LYS A 504 -3.26 6.34 20.50
C LYS A 504 -2.18 6.27 19.41
N TRP A 505 -0.94 6.61 19.77
CA TRP A 505 0.13 6.77 18.80
C TRP A 505 0.78 5.43 18.44
N GLU A 506 0.81 4.45 19.36
CA GLU A 506 1.45 3.13 19.23
C GLU A 506 2.82 3.15 18.53
N VAL A 507 3.59 4.22 18.74
CA VAL A 507 4.94 4.39 18.22
C VAL A 507 5.94 4.59 19.35
N PRO A 508 7.14 3.99 19.26
CA PRO A 508 8.19 4.15 20.27
C PRO A 508 8.73 5.58 20.29
N ASP A 509 9.38 5.96 21.39
CA ASP A 509 10.07 7.24 21.51
C ASP A 509 11.17 7.37 20.45
N VAL A 510 11.25 8.55 19.83
CA VAL A 510 12.27 8.91 18.83
C VAL A 510 12.88 10.25 19.17
N SER A 511 14.12 10.49 18.75
CA SER A 511 14.78 11.78 19.03
C SER A 511 14.20 12.92 18.19
N THR A 512 14.33 14.14 18.70
CA THR A 512 13.95 15.36 17.95
C THR A 512 14.73 15.48 16.64
N GLU A 513 15.99 15.06 16.60
CA GLU A 513 16.84 15.10 15.41
C GLU A 513 16.32 14.18 14.31
N TYR A 514 15.80 13.01 14.67
CA TYR A 514 15.15 12.09 13.74
C TYR A 514 13.89 12.72 13.13
N LEU A 515 13.00 13.27 13.97
CA LEU A 515 11.79 13.96 13.49
C LEU A 515 12.14 15.18 12.62
N MET A 516 13.16 15.95 12.99
CA MET A 516 13.69 17.06 12.19
C MET A 516 14.18 16.59 10.82
N ALA A 517 14.91 15.47 10.76
CA ALA A 517 15.36 14.88 9.49
C ALA A 517 14.16 14.48 8.61
N LEU A 518 13.08 13.94 9.20
CA LEU A 518 11.85 13.62 8.47
C LEU A 518 11.15 14.87 7.92
N PHE A 519 11.05 15.95 8.71
CA PHE A 519 10.50 17.23 8.24
C PHE A 519 11.34 17.82 7.09
N ILE A 520 12.68 17.79 7.21
CA ILE A 520 13.59 18.25 6.14
C ILE A 520 13.40 17.43 4.86
N ASN A 521 13.17 16.12 4.97
CA ASN A 521 12.84 15.31 3.79
C ASN A 521 11.50 15.73 3.16
N CYS A 522 10.49 16.09 3.98
CA CYS A 522 9.20 16.58 3.46
C CYS A 522 9.35 17.91 2.69
N ILE A 523 10.06 18.89 3.24
CA ILE A 523 10.31 20.17 2.53
C ILE A 523 11.27 19.98 1.33
N LYS A 524 12.22 19.04 1.37
CA LYS A 524 13.05 18.70 0.19
C LYS A 524 12.16 18.28 -0.98
N LEU A 525 11.18 17.41 -0.72
CA LEU A 525 10.21 16.96 -1.73
C LEU A 525 9.31 18.11 -2.20
N GLY A 526 8.73 18.88 -1.28
CA GLY A 526 7.89 20.04 -1.63
C GLY A 526 8.64 21.09 -2.46
N ARG A 527 9.90 21.36 -2.13
CA ARG A 527 10.76 22.28 -2.89
C ARG A 527 11.16 21.72 -4.25
N ALA A 528 11.41 20.42 -4.38
CA ALA A 528 11.70 19.82 -5.68
C ALA A 528 10.52 20.00 -6.65
N GLU A 529 9.29 19.82 -6.16
CA GLU A 529 8.06 20.08 -6.93
C GLU A 529 7.89 21.58 -7.24
N TRP A 530 8.06 22.45 -6.23
CA TRP A 530 8.00 23.89 -6.43
C TRP A 530 9.01 24.39 -7.46
N ARG A 531 10.28 23.96 -7.36
CA ARG A 531 11.37 24.34 -8.25
C ARG A 531 11.12 23.86 -9.68
N ARG A 532 10.56 22.67 -9.86
CA ARG A 532 10.20 22.16 -11.20
C ARG A 532 9.20 23.06 -11.92
N ASN A 533 8.32 23.72 -11.17
CA ASN A 533 7.31 24.65 -11.66
C ASN A 533 7.80 26.11 -11.73
N GLN A 534 9.02 26.41 -11.28
CA GLN A 534 9.58 27.75 -11.45
C GLN A 534 10.10 27.95 -12.88
N PRO A 535 9.91 29.14 -13.46
CA PRO A 535 10.45 29.46 -14.77
C PRO A 535 11.98 29.52 -14.74
N ASN A 536 12.60 28.90 -15.73
CA ASN A 536 14.01 29.11 -16.06
C ASN A 536 14.21 30.52 -16.66
N ALA A 537 15.46 30.95 -16.76
CA ALA A 537 15.78 32.22 -17.43
C ALA A 537 15.26 32.22 -18.88
N GLY A 538 14.36 33.15 -19.21
CA GLY A 538 13.72 33.24 -20.52
C GLY A 538 12.45 32.38 -20.70
N GLU A 539 12.09 31.57 -19.71
CA GLU A 539 10.86 30.77 -19.70
C GLU A 539 9.71 31.54 -19.03
N THR A 540 8.50 31.45 -19.56
CA THR A 540 7.30 31.96 -18.89
C THR A 540 6.79 30.97 -17.84
N PHE A 541 6.00 31.44 -16.86
CA PHE A 541 5.37 30.53 -15.89
C PHE A 541 4.49 29.44 -16.54
N MET A 542 3.84 29.75 -17.66
CA MET A 542 3.02 28.76 -18.39
C MET A 542 3.88 27.66 -19.01
N GLN A 543 5.00 28.00 -19.63
CA GLN A 543 5.95 27.02 -20.19
C GLN A 543 6.56 26.15 -19.09
N ALA A 544 6.94 26.73 -17.95
CA ALA A 544 7.45 25.98 -16.81
C ALA A 544 6.44 24.94 -16.29
N ARG A 545 5.15 25.31 -16.31
CA ARG A 545 4.04 24.42 -15.94
C ARG A 545 3.84 23.29 -16.94
N GLU A 546 3.94 23.56 -18.23
CA GLU A 546 3.85 22.53 -19.28
C GLU A 546 5.01 21.54 -19.17
N ARG A 547 6.24 22.04 -19.03
CA ARG A 547 7.43 21.21 -18.76
C ARG A 547 7.28 20.34 -17.52
N ALA A 548 6.74 20.89 -16.43
CA ALA A 548 6.50 20.12 -15.21
C ALA A 548 5.43 19.03 -15.41
N LYS A 549 4.38 19.28 -16.20
CA LYS A 549 3.36 18.28 -16.54
C LYS A 549 3.92 17.14 -17.39
N GLU A 550 4.72 17.46 -18.40
CA GLU A 550 5.38 16.47 -19.26
C GLU A 550 6.31 15.57 -18.44
N TYR A 551 7.13 16.16 -17.57
CA TYR A 551 7.98 15.41 -16.65
C TYR A 551 7.17 14.49 -15.71
N ASP A 552 6.06 14.99 -15.18
CA ASP A 552 5.17 14.19 -14.33
C ASP A 552 4.53 13.02 -15.08
N ALA A 553 4.14 13.23 -16.34
CA ALA A 553 3.60 12.20 -17.21
C ALA A 553 4.66 11.12 -17.48
N GLU A 554 5.85 11.51 -17.92
CA GLU A 554 6.98 10.60 -18.16
C GLU A 554 7.36 9.82 -16.90
N ARG A 555 7.47 10.50 -15.76
CA ARG A 555 7.78 9.85 -14.48
C ARG A 555 6.66 8.90 -14.03
N SER A 556 5.40 9.24 -14.30
CA SER A 556 4.27 8.34 -14.00
C SER A 556 4.32 7.09 -14.87
N GLU A 557 4.64 7.23 -16.15
CA GLU A 557 4.81 6.12 -17.08
C GLU A 557 5.99 5.21 -16.67
N LYS A 558 7.16 5.79 -16.37
CA LYS A 558 8.32 5.05 -15.85
C LYS A 558 8.00 4.30 -14.56
N ARG A 559 7.25 4.90 -13.63
CA ARG A 559 6.80 4.23 -12.40
C ARG A 559 5.86 3.06 -12.68
N VAL A 560 4.87 3.25 -13.56
CA VAL A 560 3.95 2.17 -13.95
C VAL A 560 4.72 1.05 -14.64
N ALA A 561 5.64 1.37 -15.55
CA ALA A 561 6.50 0.39 -16.21
C ALA A 561 7.34 -0.40 -15.20
N THR A 562 8.01 0.28 -14.27
CA THR A 562 8.83 -0.35 -13.21
C THR A 562 8.00 -1.22 -12.28
N SER A 563 6.83 -0.75 -11.85
CA SER A 563 5.89 -1.52 -11.02
C SER A 563 5.43 -2.79 -11.75
N ARG A 564 5.09 -2.70 -13.05
CA ARG A 564 4.74 -3.85 -13.88
C ARG A 564 5.90 -4.84 -14.02
N LYS A 565 7.13 -4.36 -14.23
CA LYS A 565 8.34 -5.20 -14.27
C LYS A 565 8.54 -5.94 -12.97
N ASN A 566 8.42 -5.25 -11.83
CA ASN A 566 8.54 -5.86 -10.51
C ASN A 566 7.46 -6.93 -10.28
N ALA A 567 6.20 -6.62 -10.56
CA ALA A 567 5.12 -7.59 -10.43
C ALA A 567 5.31 -8.84 -11.31
N LYS A 568 5.83 -8.67 -12.54
CA LYS A 568 6.20 -9.78 -13.43
C LYS A 568 7.34 -10.62 -12.85
N PHE A 569 8.40 -9.98 -12.36
CA PHE A 569 9.52 -10.64 -11.70
C PHE A 569 9.04 -11.51 -10.52
N GLU A 570 8.31 -10.90 -9.58
CA GLU A 570 7.79 -11.60 -8.39
C GLU A 570 6.86 -12.76 -8.77
N THR A 571 6.02 -12.56 -9.78
CA THR A 571 5.13 -13.62 -10.28
C THR A 571 5.93 -14.79 -10.83
N ARG A 572 6.97 -14.55 -11.62
CA ARG A 572 7.83 -15.58 -12.19
C ARG A 572 8.64 -16.32 -11.14
N VAL A 573 9.16 -15.61 -10.13
CA VAL A 573 9.84 -16.24 -8.98
C VAL A 573 8.86 -17.16 -8.22
N ARG A 574 7.64 -16.68 -7.96
CA ARG A 574 6.59 -17.47 -7.30
C ARG A 574 6.19 -18.70 -8.11
N THR A 575 6.00 -18.55 -9.42
CA THR A 575 5.69 -19.66 -10.33
C THR A 575 6.82 -20.69 -10.33
N SER A 576 8.07 -20.26 -10.47
CA SER A 576 9.23 -21.16 -10.50
C SER A 576 9.35 -21.94 -9.19
N LYS A 577 9.17 -21.26 -8.03
CA LYS A 577 9.10 -21.92 -6.72
C LYS A 577 8.02 -23.00 -6.67
N ARG A 578 6.80 -22.67 -7.11
CA ARG A 578 5.67 -23.61 -7.07
C ARG A 578 5.88 -24.79 -8.01
N MET A 579 6.44 -24.57 -9.20
CA MET A 579 6.74 -25.65 -10.13
C MET A 579 7.85 -26.57 -9.62
N MET A 580 8.87 -26.02 -8.97
CA MET A 580 9.88 -26.81 -8.25
C MET A 580 9.22 -27.72 -7.20
N GLU A 581 8.32 -27.18 -6.37
CA GLU A 581 7.58 -27.96 -5.35
C GLU A 581 6.71 -29.06 -5.99
N VAL A 582 6.02 -28.76 -7.10
CA VAL A 582 5.19 -29.74 -7.83
C VAL A 582 6.05 -30.85 -8.46
N SER A 583 7.19 -30.52 -9.04
CA SER A 583 8.12 -31.50 -9.61
C SER A 583 8.70 -32.43 -8.54
N LEU A 584 9.09 -31.87 -7.37
CA LEU A 584 9.53 -32.67 -6.23
C LEU A 584 8.43 -33.61 -5.72
N ALA A 585 7.18 -33.13 -5.64
CA ALA A 585 6.05 -33.98 -5.24
C ALA A 585 5.76 -35.13 -6.23
N LYS A 586 6.15 -34.97 -7.50
CA LYS A 586 6.04 -36.00 -8.54
C LYS A 586 7.28 -36.89 -8.68
N ASN A 587 8.29 -36.71 -7.82
CA ASN A 587 9.62 -37.35 -7.92
C ASN A 587 10.35 -37.08 -9.25
N ASP A 588 10.07 -35.94 -9.89
CA ASP A 588 10.76 -35.49 -11.10
C ASP A 588 11.90 -34.53 -10.73
N HIS A 589 13.05 -35.11 -10.37
CA HIS A 589 14.21 -34.37 -9.91
C HIS A 589 14.83 -33.48 -11.00
N THR A 590 14.84 -33.93 -12.26
CA THR A 590 15.40 -33.18 -13.39
C THR A 590 14.62 -31.88 -13.62
N SER A 591 13.29 -31.95 -13.62
CA SER A 591 12.47 -30.73 -13.70
C SER A 591 12.63 -29.86 -12.47
N ALA A 592 12.69 -30.46 -11.27
CA ALA A 592 12.87 -29.70 -10.03
C ALA A 592 14.18 -28.89 -10.04
N ASP A 593 15.28 -29.47 -10.52
CA ASP A 593 16.57 -28.79 -10.65
C ASP A 593 16.52 -27.64 -11.66
N THR A 594 15.79 -27.83 -12.76
CA THR A 594 15.56 -26.77 -13.77
C THR A 594 14.78 -25.58 -13.17
N TRP A 595 13.68 -25.85 -12.45
CA TRP A 595 12.89 -24.80 -11.78
C TRP A 595 13.65 -24.12 -10.63
N LYS A 596 14.51 -24.87 -9.95
CA LYS A 596 15.42 -24.34 -8.94
C LYS A 596 16.41 -23.38 -9.57
N TRP A 597 17.04 -23.74 -10.69
CA TRP A 597 17.94 -22.86 -11.43
C TRP A 597 17.23 -21.58 -11.92
N PHE A 598 15.98 -21.69 -12.42
CA PHE A 598 15.19 -20.51 -12.77
C PHE A 598 15.01 -19.55 -11.58
N LYS A 599 14.69 -20.09 -10.41
CA LYS A 599 14.41 -19.32 -9.20
C LYS A 599 15.66 -18.73 -8.55
N ASP A 600 16.71 -19.52 -8.40
CA ASP A 600 17.85 -19.20 -7.55
C ASP A 600 19.00 -18.55 -8.33
N ASP A 601 19.16 -18.86 -9.62
CA ASP A 601 20.29 -18.37 -10.44
C ASP A 601 19.83 -17.41 -11.55
N PHE A 602 18.87 -17.82 -12.38
CA PHE A 602 18.52 -17.10 -13.61
C PHE A 602 17.67 -15.85 -13.38
N LEU A 603 16.56 -15.93 -12.65
CA LEU A 603 15.71 -14.77 -12.39
C LEU A 603 16.46 -13.69 -11.59
N PRO A 604 17.16 -14.00 -10.48
CA PRO A 604 17.88 -12.99 -9.71
C PRO A 604 18.96 -12.27 -10.52
N GLU A 605 19.67 -12.98 -11.40
CA GLU A 605 20.71 -12.37 -12.24
C GLU A 605 20.12 -11.47 -13.33
N LEU A 606 18.91 -11.77 -13.84
CA LEU A 606 18.22 -10.93 -14.83
C LEU A 606 17.48 -9.74 -14.20
N ASP A 607 17.07 -9.88 -12.93
CA ASP A 607 16.37 -8.89 -12.12
C ASP A 607 15.08 -8.32 -12.76
N LYS A 608 14.43 -7.38 -12.06
CA LYS A 608 13.29 -6.56 -12.52
C LYS A 608 13.64 -5.81 -13.80
N GLY A 609 14.87 -5.33 -13.95
CA GLY A 609 15.35 -4.63 -15.15
C GLY A 609 15.20 -5.45 -16.43
N GLY A 610 15.48 -6.76 -16.35
CA GLY A 610 15.34 -7.69 -17.47
C GLY A 610 13.92 -8.23 -17.67
N MET A 611 12.92 -7.72 -16.95
CA MET A 611 11.51 -8.00 -17.26
C MET A 611 11.00 -7.05 -18.36
N SER A 612 10.27 -7.58 -19.34
CA SER A 612 9.63 -6.76 -20.37
C SER A 612 8.35 -6.10 -19.82
N SER A 613 8.31 -4.77 -19.81
CA SER A 613 7.12 -3.97 -19.48
C SER A 613 6.17 -3.76 -20.66
N GLU A 614 6.61 -4.06 -21.88
CA GLU A 614 5.93 -3.67 -23.11
C GLU A 614 5.00 -4.78 -23.58
N GLU A 615 3.83 -4.87 -22.94
CA GLU A 615 2.64 -5.37 -23.62
C GLU A 615 2.11 -4.23 -24.49
N ASP A 616 1.98 -4.46 -25.79
CA ASP A 616 1.31 -3.55 -26.71
C ASP A 616 -0.13 -3.29 -26.23
N GLU A 617 -0.66 -2.14 -26.64
CA GLU A 617 -2.08 -1.87 -26.46
C GLU A 617 -2.90 -3.06 -27.00
N PRO A 618 -3.98 -3.43 -26.30
CA PRO A 618 -4.83 -4.52 -26.71
C PRO A 618 -5.24 -4.36 -28.18
N ALA A 619 -4.77 -5.26 -29.04
CA ALA A 619 -5.06 -5.25 -30.46
C ALA A 619 -6.19 -6.23 -30.73
N GLU A 620 -7.14 -5.83 -31.57
CA GLU A 620 -8.20 -6.70 -32.07
C GLU A 620 -7.66 -7.53 -33.22
N VAL A 621 -7.45 -8.83 -32.98
CA VAL A 621 -7.01 -9.77 -34.01
C VAL A 621 -8.18 -10.67 -34.38
N VAL A 622 -8.44 -10.78 -35.68
CA VAL A 622 -9.43 -11.72 -36.21
C VAL A 622 -8.81 -13.12 -36.19
N VAL A 623 -9.32 -14.00 -35.33
CA VAL A 623 -8.82 -15.37 -35.20
C VAL A 623 -9.72 -16.32 -35.98
N GLY A 624 -9.18 -16.91 -37.06
CA GLY A 624 -9.86 -17.90 -37.90
C GLY A 624 -10.61 -17.32 -39.11
N ASN A 625 -11.24 -18.21 -39.88
CA ASN A 625 -12.06 -17.85 -41.05
C ASN A 625 -13.42 -17.25 -40.65
N GLU A 626 -13.81 -17.42 -39.39
CA GLU A 626 -15.00 -16.83 -38.79
C GLU A 626 -14.58 -15.55 -38.05
N ARG A 627 -15.28 -14.43 -38.27
CA ARG A 627 -14.95 -13.06 -37.81
C ARG A 627 -15.00 -12.87 -36.29
N THR A 628 -14.39 -13.76 -35.51
CA THR A 628 -14.23 -13.57 -34.07
C THR A 628 -13.08 -12.60 -33.82
N VAL A 629 -13.46 -11.40 -33.40
CA VAL A 629 -12.51 -10.37 -32.98
C VAL A 629 -12.07 -10.71 -31.56
N GLN A 630 -10.82 -11.11 -31.41
CA GLN A 630 -10.24 -11.39 -30.10
C GLN A 630 -9.26 -10.28 -29.74
N THR A 631 -9.46 -9.67 -28.58
CA THR A 631 -8.50 -8.70 -28.06
C THR A 631 -7.30 -9.42 -27.49
N VAL A 632 -6.13 -9.24 -28.10
CA VAL A 632 -4.87 -9.86 -27.71
C VAL A 632 -3.86 -8.81 -27.28
N HIS A 633 -2.99 -9.19 -26.34
CA HIS A 633 -1.83 -8.35 -25.97
C HIS A 633 -0.60 -8.80 -26.75
N GLY A 634 -0.01 -7.88 -27.51
CA GLY A 634 1.27 -8.09 -28.20
C GLY A 634 2.42 -8.07 -27.20
N ILE A 635 3.16 -9.17 -27.06
CA ILE A 635 4.38 -9.17 -26.24
C ILE A 635 5.55 -8.71 -27.12
N LYS A 636 6.19 -7.59 -26.78
CA LYS A 636 7.38 -7.13 -27.50
C LYS A 636 8.63 -7.92 -27.10
N ILE A 637 9.50 -8.15 -28.09
CA ILE A 637 10.74 -8.92 -27.92
C ILE A 637 11.88 -7.94 -27.62
N CYS A 638 12.65 -8.17 -26.56
CA CYS A 638 13.86 -7.39 -26.27
C CYS A 638 15.01 -7.87 -27.17
N PRO A 639 15.47 -7.09 -28.17
CA PRO A 639 16.45 -7.57 -29.15
C PRO A 639 17.83 -7.83 -28.55
N TRP A 640 18.17 -7.14 -27.46
CA TRP A 640 19.43 -7.30 -26.73
C TRP A 640 19.55 -8.61 -25.97
N ARG A 641 18.44 -9.35 -25.78
CA ARG A 641 18.39 -10.54 -24.92
C ARG A 641 18.79 -11.79 -25.69
N ALA A 642 19.62 -12.64 -25.09
CA ALA A 642 19.96 -13.93 -25.67
C ALA A 642 18.69 -14.75 -26.03
N PRO A 643 18.57 -15.32 -27.24
CA PRO A 643 17.33 -15.98 -27.69
C PRO A 643 16.79 -17.05 -26.72
N LYS A 644 17.68 -17.81 -26.06
CA LYS A 644 17.33 -18.84 -25.07
C LYS A 644 16.50 -18.29 -23.89
N ILE A 645 16.80 -17.08 -23.43
CA ILE A 645 16.08 -16.42 -22.31
C ILE A 645 14.60 -16.20 -22.69
N THR A 646 14.31 -15.90 -23.95
CA THR A 646 12.93 -15.73 -24.43
C THR A 646 12.12 -17.03 -24.33
N SER A 647 12.77 -18.18 -24.55
CA SER A 647 12.20 -19.50 -24.36
C SER A 647 11.99 -19.83 -22.89
N TYR A 648 12.96 -19.54 -22.02
CA TYR A 648 12.81 -19.74 -20.57
C TYR A 648 11.64 -18.93 -20.00
N MET A 649 11.53 -17.66 -20.39
CA MET A 649 10.39 -16.83 -19.96
C MET A 649 9.06 -17.37 -20.46
N LYS A 650 9.02 -17.94 -21.67
CA LYS A 650 7.83 -18.61 -22.20
C LYS A 650 7.42 -19.78 -21.31
N MET A 651 8.37 -20.65 -20.98
CA MET A 651 8.13 -21.81 -20.12
C MET A 651 7.60 -21.40 -18.74
N ILE A 652 8.20 -20.38 -18.10
CA ILE A 652 7.74 -19.88 -16.80
C ILE A 652 6.33 -19.28 -16.90
N ASP A 653 6.06 -18.48 -17.93
CA ASP A 653 4.76 -17.83 -18.12
C ASP A 653 3.65 -18.88 -18.37
N GLU A 654 3.89 -19.87 -19.23
CA GLU A 654 2.96 -20.97 -19.52
C GLU A 654 2.68 -21.85 -18.30
N ALA A 655 3.71 -22.16 -17.51
CA ALA A 655 3.53 -22.85 -16.24
C ALA A 655 2.67 -22.04 -15.26
N GLY A 656 2.87 -20.72 -15.21
CA GLY A 656 2.07 -19.82 -14.36
C GLY A 656 0.59 -19.79 -14.75
N ASP A 657 0.30 -19.90 -16.04
CA ASP A 657 -1.06 -20.00 -16.57
C ASP A 657 -1.72 -21.34 -16.21
N ASN A 658 -0.99 -22.46 -16.33
CA ASN A 658 -1.49 -23.78 -15.94
C ASN A 658 -1.75 -23.92 -14.43
N VAL A 659 -0.91 -23.26 -13.62
CA VAL A 659 -0.99 -23.28 -12.16
C VAL A 659 -2.12 -22.40 -11.62
N SER A 660 -2.49 -21.36 -12.38
CA SER A 660 -3.61 -20.48 -12.07
C SER A 660 -4.93 -21.12 -12.50
N LEU A 661 -5.35 -22.21 -11.85
CA LEU A 661 -6.63 -22.92 -12.07
C LEU A 661 -7.90 -22.06 -11.85
N LYS A 662 -7.74 -20.76 -11.55
CA LYS A 662 -8.87 -19.83 -11.47
C LYS A 662 -9.18 -19.37 -12.90
N LEU A 663 -10.43 -19.59 -13.30
CA LEU A 663 -11.11 -19.10 -14.52
C LEU A 663 -11.12 -17.57 -14.65
N SER A 664 -10.03 -16.87 -14.31
CA SER A 664 -9.89 -15.47 -14.68
C SER A 664 -9.83 -15.42 -16.20
N ASN A 665 -10.71 -14.63 -16.82
CA ASN A 665 -10.75 -14.33 -18.24
C ASN A 665 -9.44 -13.66 -18.69
N LYS A 666 -8.32 -14.39 -18.65
CA LYS A 666 -7.04 -13.91 -19.17
C LYS A 666 -7.20 -13.82 -20.67
N ARG A 667 -7.06 -12.59 -21.19
CA ARG A 667 -7.02 -12.36 -22.62
C ARG A 667 -5.81 -13.12 -23.20
N PRO A 668 -5.95 -13.79 -24.35
CA PRO A 668 -4.83 -14.46 -24.98
C PRO A 668 -3.72 -13.46 -25.30
N ARG A 669 -2.48 -13.94 -25.15
CA ARG A 669 -1.29 -13.15 -25.43
C ARG A 669 -0.67 -13.68 -26.71
N ILE A 670 -0.45 -12.81 -27.68
CA ILE A 670 0.27 -13.14 -28.91
C ILE A 670 1.64 -12.48 -28.81
N ARG A 671 2.72 -13.24 -29.01
CA ARG A 671 4.05 -12.65 -29.11
C ARG A 671 4.15 -11.91 -30.44
N GLY A 672 4.25 -10.58 -30.38
CA GLY A 672 4.30 -9.73 -31.57
C GLY A 672 5.66 -9.81 -32.25
N ARG A 673 5.72 -9.40 -33.52
CA ARG A 673 6.99 -9.17 -34.23
C ARG A 673 7.66 -7.85 -33.83
N THR A 674 7.03 -7.07 -32.97
CA THR A 674 7.51 -5.75 -32.57
C THR A 674 8.68 -5.87 -31.60
N GLU A 675 9.79 -5.23 -31.94
CA GLU A 675 10.95 -5.11 -31.05
C GLU A 675 10.66 -4.06 -29.95
N SER A 676 11.03 -4.40 -28.73
CA SER A 676 10.96 -3.51 -27.56
C SER A 676 12.04 -2.43 -27.69
N LYS A 677 11.68 -1.20 -27.33
CA LYS A 677 12.62 -0.06 -27.27
C LYS A 677 13.34 0.02 -25.91
N ALA A 678 13.03 -0.88 -24.98
CA ALA A 678 13.65 -0.89 -23.66
C ALA A 678 15.16 -1.08 -23.75
N GLU A 679 15.90 -0.20 -23.09
CA GLU A 679 17.34 -0.29 -22.95
C GLU A 679 17.73 -1.58 -22.21
N PRO A 680 18.88 -2.19 -22.57
CA PRO A 680 19.43 -3.32 -21.84
C PRO A 680 19.78 -2.91 -20.39
N PRO A 681 19.52 -3.76 -19.39
CA PRO A 681 20.03 -3.54 -18.05
C PRO A 681 21.56 -3.58 -18.02
N HIS A 682 22.14 -2.79 -17.12
CA HIS A 682 23.58 -2.83 -16.81
C HIS A 682 23.89 -4.01 -15.89
N GLY A 683 25.14 -4.46 -15.88
CA GLY A 683 25.59 -5.46 -14.91
C GLY A 683 25.11 -6.88 -15.18
N LEU A 684 24.58 -7.21 -16.37
CA LEU A 684 24.22 -8.60 -16.66
C LEU A 684 25.47 -9.40 -17.11
N PRO A 685 25.51 -10.73 -16.90
CA PRO A 685 26.54 -11.57 -17.47
C PRO A 685 26.48 -11.56 -19.00
N ARG A 686 27.64 -11.69 -19.64
CA ARG A 686 27.76 -11.66 -21.11
C ARG A 686 26.79 -12.62 -21.82
N ALA A 687 26.62 -13.83 -21.28
CA ALA A 687 25.76 -14.87 -21.84
C ALA A 687 24.27 -14.47 -21.90
N MET A 688 23.84 -13.46 -21.14
CA MET A 688 22.45 -12.98 -21.18
C MET A 688 22.16 -12.03 -22.35
N TYR A 689 23.20 -11.51 -23.00
CA TYR A 689 23.06 -10.65 -24.16
C TYR A 689 23.08 -11.44 -25.46
N ASN A 690 22.37 -10.94 -26.46
CA ASN A 690 22.43 -11.45 -27.82
C ASN A 690 23.75 -11.02 -28.48
N GLU A 691 24.59 -11.97 -28.88
CA GLU A 691 25.89 -11.72 -29.49
C GLU A 691 25.78 -10.91 -30.78
N ASP A 692 24.78 -11.19 -31.61
CA ASP A 692 24.55 -10.46 -32.87
C ASP A 692 24.17 -9.00 -32.58
N TRP A 693 23.33 -8.77 -31.57
CA TRP A 693 22.93 -7.42 -31.17
C TRP A 693 24.12 -6.62 -30.64
N LEU A 694 24.98 -7.23 -29.83
CA LEU A 694 26.22 -6.61 -29.33
C LEU A 694 27.18 -6.28 -30.48
N ALA A 695 27.35 -7.21 -31.42
CA ALA A 695 28.19 -7.01 -32.60
C ALA A 695 27.68 -5.87 -33.49
N GLN A 696 26.36 -5.74 -33.66
CA GLN A 696 25.73 -4.65 -34.42
C GLN A 696 25.89 -3.28 -33.75
N ARG A 697 25.95 -3.23 -32.42
CA ARG A 697 26.09 -1.97 -31.65
C ARG A 697 27.54 -1.49 -31.53
N LYS A 698 28.50 -2.40 -31.53
CA LYS A 698 29.94 -2.11 -31.38
C LYS A 698 30.49 -1.03 -32.33
N PRO A 699 30.07 -0.93 -33.61
CA PRO A 699 30.52 0.16 -34.50
C PRO A 699 30.07 1.56 -34.06
N TYR A 700 28.93 1.65 -33.37
CA TYR A 700 28.36 2.91 -32.90
C TYR A 700 28.82 3.27 -31.48
N ILE A 701 29.07 2.23 -30.67
CA ILE A 701 29.51 2.34 -29.27
C ILE A 701 30.68 1.36 -29.10
N PRO A 702 31.93 1.79 -29.37
CA PRO A 702 33.11 0.90 -29.34
C PRO A 702 33.29 0.17 -28.01
N ASP A 703 32.96 0.85 -26.90
CA ASP A 703 33.10 0.35 -25.53
C ASP A 703 31.76 -0.09 -24.91
N ILE A 704 30.81 -0.59 -25.73
CA ILE A 704 29.47 -0.98 -25.24
C ILE A 704 29.51 -1.97 -24.08
N GLU A 705 30.50 -2.86 -24.03
CA GLU A 705 30.64 -3.83 -22.94
C GLU A 705 31.00 -3.17 -21.61
N LYS A 706 31.75 -2.06 -21.67
CA LYS A 706 32.09 -1.24 -20.51
C LYS A 706 30.92 -0.35 -20.11
N GLU A 707 30.21 0.22 -21.08
CA GLU A 707 28.99 1.03 -20.83
C GLU A 707 27.89 0.20 -20.16
N LEU A 708 27.68 -1.03 -20.61
CA LEU A 708 26.73 -1.98 -20.01
C LEU A 708 27.24 -2.63 -18.72
N GLU A 709 28.48 -2.35 -18.29
CA GLU A 709 29.09 -2.93 -17.11
C GLU A 709 28.99 -4.47 -17.08
N ILE A 710 29.23 -5.12 -18.23
CA ILE A 710 29.00 -6.57 -18.37
C ILE A 710 29.84 -7.32 -17.33
N LYS A 711 29.17 -8.12 -16.48
CA LYS A 711 29.85 -8.92 -15.45
C LYS A 711 30.72 -9.98 -16.10
N GLU A 712 31.98 -10.08 -15.65
CA GLU A 712 32.92 -11.13 -16.04
C GLU A 712 32.57 -12.50 -15.45
N LYS A 713 31.66 -12.55 -14.47
CA LYS A 713 31.24 -13.78 -13.80
C LYS A 713 30.70 -14.77 -14.84
N PRO A 714 31.25 -16.00 -14.92
CA PRO A 714 30.72 -16.99 -15.84
C PRO A 714 29.30 -17.34 -15.44
N PHE A 715 28.37 -17.15 -16.38
CA PHE A 715 26.97 -17.56 -16.24
C PHE A 715 26.62 -18.43 -17.44
N THR A 716 26.24 -19.68 -17.19
CA THR A 716 25.91 -20.64 -18.23
C THR A 716 24.40 -20.75 -18.34
N LEU A 717 23.85 -20.46 -19.53
CA LEU A 717 22.45 -20.71 -19.83
C LEU A 717 22.24 -22.23 -19.98
N MET A 718 21.28 -22.80 -19.24
CA MET A 718 20.98 -24.23 -19.32
C MET A 718 20.43 -24.63 -20.69
N ASP A 719 20.97 -25.70 -21.30
CA ASP A 719 20.37 -26.26 -22.50
C ASP A 719 19.11 -27.03 -22.14
N ILE A 720 17.97 -26.36 -22.27
CA ILE A 720 16.65 -26.94 -22.04
C ILE A 720 16.10 -27.36 -23.39
N GLU A 721 15.95 -28.66 -23.61
CA GLU A 721 15.22 -29.19 -24.75
C GLU A 721 13.75 -28.79 -24.59
N VAL A 722 13.30 -27.83 -25.40
CA VAL A 722 11.88 -27.46 -25.45
C VAL A 722 11.17 -28.63 -26.12
N VAL A 723 10.55 -29.48 -25.30
CA VAL A 723 9.63 -30.52 -25.79
C VAL A 723 8.41 -29.79 -26.36
N ASN A 724 8.41 -29.62 -27.69
CA ASN A 724 7.31 -28.98 -28.43
C ASN A 724 6.01 -29.79 -28.37
#